data_AF-A0A9W6FU45-F1
#
_entry.id   AF-A0A9W6FU45-F1
#
_cell.length_a   1.000
_cell.length_b   1.000
_cell.length_c   1.000
_cell.angle_alpha   90.00
_cell.angle_beta   90.00
_cell.angle_gamma   90.00
#
_symmetry.space_group_name_H-M   'P 1'
#
loop_
_entity.id
_entity.type
_entity.pdbx_description
1 polymer ?
#
loop_
_entity_poly.entity_id
_entity_poly.type
_entity_poly.pdbx_seq_one_letter_code
_entity_poly.pdbx_strand_id
1 'polypeptide(L)'
;MKSRFRMLLLVSLLFLVQRQPFSFAYDVDVVHPNINQVAASKSNLDTFMKRQLGFGAGIETEFQGKKVWIWFREGGSLEDDDARWLNHFHDPLKSWDSSGLDMPLFPTGISSLVWAQSSDDPEGYTYNGFSWIAARKSYYRALITGSETDWALTFQAVGRLMHLVSDAAVPAHVRNDPHPSGDPYEAWTAANGKMDDDLNSKLNYKSPYPVDTGIFNRAVHDSTSDSLAPVSISALWDQDVYVPGGSPSDGLVGLAEYTNAYFFSEDTRTHEYPHPNLTDTDFPSTDWRNPEQVDEKDGVIENKIYLHHLTTDRPYRVAAASYWLWDCLPPQTCWGYSWLLDDKVYEDYAGRLIPRAVGYSAALLDYFFRETIEITAGSDGIYALYNPNDPAGDFGGFGTITLKARNSSAYAGEVMSDGTIELIVKYRVATSDPFVSAWVPVSEPLPNIVAPERNGVRSIPNDHFVELVFDLPQIIPKEATDLYIQVIYKGVIGAEQEGVAMGFKDIGEPTPYDIFNNMDWVCINGSWIPAGSQTAVNLADADGNGRVDSNEWDIFPHDLNNLGVRYFPSDAPLYPPPAHFSVVTLGPGRSYRVFVLGDAYFGSGVSSCSNSPTSSYGCIDHGRHGGFLGTVRVYPSLKRQTDWYYKPEECAPYGLSPPCEVSWWPMFLTFRGKDGFWALRNHYQIFPPGSACSWDTLLPTPPQPGQSPCTGQ
;
A
#
# COMPACT_ATOMS: atom_id res chain seq x y z
N MET A 1 65.71 7.67 -9.78
CA MET A 1 65.36 6.29 -9.35
C MET A 1 64.23 6.24 -8.32
N LYS A 2 64.24 7.04 -7.23
CA LYS A 2 63.21 6.99 -6.18
C LYS A 2 61.76 7.30 -6.60
N SER A 3 61.55 8.18 -7.59
CA SER A 3 60.20 8.54 -8.08
C SER A 3 59.59 7.46 -9.00
N ARG A 4 60.40 6.80 -9.83
CA ARG A 4 59.94 5.71 -10.69
C ARG A 4 59.65 4.43 -9.90
N PHE A 5 60.36 4.20 -8.79
CA PHE A 5 60.09 3.07 -7.89
C PHE A 5 58.76 3.24 -7.13
N ARG A 6 58.40 4.47 -6.70
CA ARG A 6 57.09 4.77 -6.09
C ARG A 6 55.92 4.63 -7.06
N MET A 7 56.09 5.06 -8.31
CA MET A 7 55.06 4.91 -9.35
C MET A 7 54.88 3.44 -9.76
N LEU A 8 55.96 2.66 -9.85
CA LEU A 8 55.88 1.22 -10.06
C LEU A 8 55.20 0.51 -8.88
N LEU A 9 55.45 0.91 -7.64
CA LEU A 9 54.79 0.34 -6.45
C LEU A 9 53.29 0.67 -6.40
N LEU A 10 52.89 1.90 -6.75
CA LEU A 10 51.48 2.31 -6.83
C LEU A 10 50.72 1.61 -7.96
N VAL A 11 51.35 1.47 -9.13
CA VAL A 11 50.77 0.74 -10.26
C VAL A 11 50.73 -0.77 -9.97
N SER A 12 51.73 -1.34 -9.31
CA SER A 12 51.69 -2.76 -8.91
C SER A 12 50.74 -3.05 -7.74
N LEU A 13 50.51 -2.11 -6.81
CA LEU A 13 49.40 -2.21 -5.85
C LEU A 13 48.04 -2.13 -6.55
N LEU A 14 47.84 -1.21 -7.49
CA LEU A 14 46.60 -1.13 -8.29
C LEU A 14 46.34 -2.41 -9.11
N PHE A 15 47.39 -3.03 -9.66
CA PHE A 15 47.26 -4.30 -10.41
C PHE A 15 47.12 -5.54 -9.50
N LEU A 16 47.59 -5.48 -8.24
CA LEU A 16 47.36 -6.52 -7.24
C LEU A 16 45.94 -6.47 -6.66
N VAL A 17 45.32 -5.28 -6.60
CA VAL A 17 43.91 -5.10 -6.20
C VAL A 17 42.93 -5.56 -7.30
N GLN A 18 43.35 -5.67 -8.55
CA GLN A 18 42.43 -6.10 -9.63
C GLN A 18 42.30 -7.63 -9.81
N ARG A 19 42.97 -8.47 -8.99
CA ARG A 19 43.00 -9.92 -9.21
C ARG A 19 42.90 -10.80 -7.96
N GLN A 20 42.40 -10.30 -6.84
CA GLN A 20 42.08 -11.14 -5.68
C GLN A 20 40.60 -10.97 -5.32
N PRO A 21 39.86 -12.05 -5.04
CA PRO A 21 38.55 -11.92 -4.39
C PRO A 21 38.82 -11.35 -2.99
N PHE A 22 38.49 -10.08 -2.78
CA PHE A 22 38.55 -9.49 -1.45
C PHE A 22 37.39 -10.05 -0.63
N SER A 23 37.70 -10.50 0.59
CA SER A 23 36.78 -11.17 1.49
C SER A 23 35.75 -10.18 2.02
N PHE A 24 34.52 -10.65 2.08
CA PHE A 24 33.26 -9.93 2.26
C PHE A 24 33.06 -9.39 3.68
N ALA A 25 32.45 -8.20 3.77
CA ALA A 25 31.64 -7.81 4.92
C ALA A 25 30.35 -8.66 4.88
N TYR A 26 29.97 -9.22 6.01
CA TYR A 26 29.02 -10.32 6.20
C TYR A 26 29.23 -11.49 5.19
N ASP A 27 28.51 -12.59 5.35
CA ASP A 27 28.36 -13.51 4.22
C ASP A 27 27.25 -12.94 3.34
N VAL A 28 27.67 -12.34 2.21
CA VAL A 28 26.82 -11.83 1.12
C VAL A 28 25.71 -12.79 0.71
N ASP A 29 25.90 -14.10 0.89
CA ASP A 29 24.96 -15.13 0.44
C ASP A 29 24.02 -15.62 1.57
N VAL A 30 24.37 -15.37 2.84
CA VAL A 30 23.67 -16.00 3.98
C VAL A 30 22.98 -14.98 4.88
N VAL A 31 23.69 -14.11 5.59
CA VAL A 31 23.09 -13.43 6.76
C VAL A 31 22.25 -12.21 6.36
N HIS A 32 22.78 -11.27 5.57
CA HIS A 32 21.97 -10.13 5.07
C HIS A 32 20.74 -10.59 4.28
N PRO A 33 20.86 -11.57 3.35
CA PRO A 33 19.69 -12.12 2.68
C PRO A 33 18.64 -12.66 3.68
N ASN A 34 19.07 -13.40 4.71
CA ASN A 34 18.15 -13.96 5.69
C ASN A 34 17.50 -12.88 6.56
N ILE A 35 18.25 -11.87 7.00
CA ILE A 35 17.69 -10.70 7.70
C ILE A 35 16.63 -10.03 6.83
N ASN A 36 16.95 -9.75 5.57
CA ASN A 36 16.05 -9.07 4.65
C ASN A 36 14.77 -9.87 4.36
N GLN A 37 14.90 -11.17 4.10
CA GLN A 37 13.76 -12.05 3.88
C GLN A 37 12.84 -12.09 5.11
N VAL A 38 13.41 -12.25 6.29
CA VAL A 38 12.61 -12.34 7.52
C VAL A 38 11.98 -10.98 7.85
N ALA A 39 12.72 -9.88 7.72
CA ALA A 39 12.19 -8.53 7.91
C ALA A 39 11.00 -8.26 6.98
N ALA A 40 11.10 -8.59 5.69
CA ALA A 40 9.98 -8.48 4.75
C ALA A 40 8.75 -9.29 5.22
N SER A 41 8.95 -10.51 5.73
CA SER A 41 7.86 -11.35 6.24
C SER A 41 7.26 -10.89 7.57
N LYS A 42 7.98 -10.06 8.34
CA LYS A 42 7.57 -9.57 9.66
C LYS A 42 7.05 -8.14 9.65
N SER A 43 7.38 -7.38 8.60
CA SER A 43 6.82 -6.06 8.31
C SER A 43 5.34 -6.13 7.89
N ASN A 44 4.71 -4.97 7.77
CA ASN A 44 3.36 -4.82 7.22
C ASN A 44 3.30 -4.92 5.68
N LEU A 45 4.45 -5.09 5.01
CA LEU A 45 4.55 -5.08 3.55
C LEU A 45 3.58 -6.05 2.88
N ASP A 46 3.50 -7.30 3.32
CA ASP A 46 2.59 -8.28 2.70
C ASP A 46 1.13 -7.80 2.70
N THR A 47 0.69 -7.22 3.82
CA THR A 47 -0.65 -6.65 3.94
C THR A 47 -0.80 -5.40 3.06
N PHE A 48 0.22 -4.53 3.03
CA PHE A 48 0.23 -3.33 2.19
C PHE A 48 0.15 -3.69 0.71
N MET A 49 0.94 -4.65 0.23
CA MET A 49 0.91 -5.12 -1.15
C MET A 49 -0.47 -5.65 -1.54
N LYS A 50 -1.07 -6.48 -0.67
CA LYS A 50 -2.39 -7.07 -0.88
C LYS A 50 -3.53 -6.05 -0.89
N ARG A 51 -3.50 -5.09 0.04
CA ARG A 51 -4.64 -4.19 0.30
C ARG A 51 -4.50 -2.80 -0.30
N GLN A 52 -3.28 -2.32 -0.53
CA GLN A 52 -2.98 -0.97 -1.00
C GLN A 52 -2.33 -0.95 -2.39
N LEU A 53 -1.57 -1.97 -2.79
CA LEU A 53 -1.00 -2.03 -4.16
C LEU A 53 -1.86 -2.80 -5.15
N GLY A 54 -2.80 -3.62 -4.67
CA GLY A 54 -3.59 -4.53 -5.51
C GLY A 54 -2.83 -5.80 -5.93
N PHE A 55 -1.72 -6.11 -5.26
CA PHE A 55 -0.94 -7.33 -5.51
C PHE A 55 -1.42 -8.45 -4.59
N GLY A 56 -2.41 -9.22 -5.05
CA GLY A 56 -3.07 -10.23 -4.22
C GLY A 56 -2.18 -11.38 -3.73
N ALA A 57 -1.04 -11.66 -4.36
CA ALA A 57 -0.07 -12.62 -3.82
C ALA A 57 0.84 -12.01 -2.71
N GLY A 58 0.78 -10.71 -2.46
CA GLY A 58 1.60 -10.00 -1.47
C GLY A 58 3.09 -10.12 -1.75
N ILE A 59 3.87 -10.51 -0.73
CA ILE A 59 5.33 -10.68 -0.91
C ILE A 59 5.71 -11.86 -1.81
N GLU A 60 4.74 -12.72 -2.15
CA GLU A 60 4.92 -13.81 -3.12
C GLU A 60 4.71 -13.35 -4.57
N THR A 61 4.27 -12.09 -4.80
CA THR A 61 4.16 -11.51 -6.15
C THR A 61 5.53 -11.50 -6.84
N GLU A 62 5.54 -11.88 -8.11
CA GLU A 62 6.75 -11.92 -8.92
C GLU A 62 6.88 -10.68 -9.82
N PHE A 63 8.09 -10.15 -9.88
CA PHE A 63 8.49 -9.13 -10.85
C PHE A 63 9.77 -9.61 -11.52
N GLN A 64 9.83 -9.55 -12.85
CA GLN A 64 10.98 -10.05 -13.62
C GLN A 64 11.34 -11.51 -13.26
N GLY A 65 10.32 -12.33 -13.01
CA GLY A 65 10.47 -13.76 -12.67
C GLY A 65 11.03 -14.07 -11.28
N LYS A 66 11.08 -13.08 -10.37
CA LYS A 66 11.49 -13.29 -8.97
C LYS A 66 10.46 -12.70 -8.01
N LYS A 67 10.21 -13.41 -6.92
CA LYS A 67 9.33 -12.96 -5.83
C LYS A 67 9.88 -11.71 -5.15
N VAL A 68 9.01 -10.87 -4.61
CA VAL A 68 9.39 -9.64 -3.91
C VAL A 68 10.43 -9.90 -2.81
N TRP A 69 10.23 -10.93 -1.98
CA TRP A 69 11.20 -11.26 -0.93
C TRP A 69 12.56 -11.69 -1.47
N ILE A 70 12.65 -12.21 -2.71
CA ILE A 70 13.93 -12.52 -3.37
C ILE A 70 14.65 -11.22 -3.77
N TRP A 71 13.94 -10.20 -4.23
CA TRP A 71 14.55 -8.91 -4.54
C TRP A 71 15.18 -8.23 -3.31
N PHE A 72 14.53 -8.32 -2.14
CA PHE A 72 15.14 -7.83 -0.90
C PHE A 72 16.39 -8.63 -0.53
N ARG A 73 16.38 -9.96 -0.70
CA ARG A 73 17.57 -10.79 -0.49
C ARG A 73 18.73 -10.36 -1.38
N GLU A 74 18.47 -10.19 -2.67
CA GLU A 74 19.49 -9.75 -3.62
C GLU A 74 20.01 -8.35 -3.32
N GLY A 75 19.13 -7.41 -2.94
CA GLY A 75 19.58 -6.10 -2.46
C GLY A 75 20.49 -6.23 -1.24
N GLY A 76 20.20 -7.16 -0.34
CA GLY A 76 21.02 -7.47 0.82
C GLY A 76 22.42 -7.98 0.48
N SER A 77 22.52 -8.82 -0.56
CA SER A 77 23.81 -9.36 -1.04
C SER A 77 24.63 -8.34 -1.81
N LEU A 78 24.00 -7.59 -2.70
CA LEU A 78 24.71 -6.78 -3.68
C LEU A 78 25.21 -5.44 -3.11
N GLU A 79 24.85 -5.08 -1.88
CA GLU A 79 25.35 -3.85 -1.23
C GLU A 79 26.83 -3.94 -0.87
N ASP A 80 27.35 -5.14 -0.61
CA ASP A 80 28.78 -5.39 -0.38
C ASP A 80 29.63 -5.42 -1.66
N ASP A 81 29.01 -5.31 -2.85
CA ASP A 81 29.74 -5.34 -4.11
C ASP A 81 30.65 -4.10 -4.29
N ASP A 82 31.72 -4.29 -5.05
CA ASP A 82 32.67 -3.26 -5.46
C ASP A 82 33.30 -2.50 -4.27
N ALA A 83 33.24 -1.17 -4.29
CA ALA A 83 33.84 -0.29 -3.27
C ALA A 83 32.78 0.31 -2.33
N ARG A 84 31.55 -0.21 -2.35
CA ARG A 84 30.41 0.32 -1.58
C ARG A 84 30.58 0.10 -0.07
N TRP A 85 31.22 -1.01 0.30
CA TRP A 85 31.58 -1.36 1.69
C TRP A 85 32.35 -0.26 2.43
N LEU A 86 33.04 0.64 1.71
CA LEU A 86 33.70 1.82 2.32
C LEU A 86 32.71 2.75 3.03
N ASN A 87 31.42 2.69 2.70
CA ASN A 87 30.36 3.53 3.25
C ASN A 87 29.45 2.77 4.22
N HIS A 88 29.85 1.59 4.71
CA HIS A 88 29.02 0.75 5.59
C HIS A 88 29.19 1.08 7.09
N PHE A 89 30.11 2.00 7.40
CA PHE A 89 30.48 2.35 8.76
C PHE A 89 29.73 3.60 9.25
N HIS A 90 29.37 3.59 10.53
CA HIS A 90 28.85 4.76 11.23
C HIS A 90 29.24 4.74 12.71
N ASP A 91 30.15 5.61 13.10
CA ASP A 91 30.53 5.86 14.48
C ASP A 91 29.58 6.89 15.14
N PRO A 92 28.68 6.48 16.06
CA PRO A 92 27.69 7.36 16.68
C PRO A 92 28.28 8.36 17.68
N LEU A 93 29.59 8.32 17.97
CA LEU A 93 30.26 9.31 18.83
C LEU A 93 30.90 10.47 18.04
N LYS A 94 30.80 10.44 16.71
CA LYS A 94 31.30 11.48 15.81
C LYS A 94 30.14 12.21 15.13
N SER A 95 30.40 13.42 14.65
CA SER A 95 29.45 14.12 13.80
C SER A 95 29.21 13.35 12.49
N TRP A 96 27.99 13.41 11.95
CA TRP A 96 27.56 12.61 10.80
C TRP A 96 28.39 12.79 9.52
N ASP A 97 29.07 13.93 9.36
CA ASP A 97 29.98 14.24 8.26
C ASP A 97 31.38 13.62 8.41
N SER A 98 31.68 13.03 9.58
CA SER A 98 32.97 12.41 9.90
C SER A 98 32.85 11.03 10.58
N SER A 99 31.62 10.50 10.68
CA SER A 99 31.30 9.22 11.32
C SER A 99 31.48 8.01 10.42
N GLY A 100 31.87 8.16 9.15
CA GLY A 100 32.15 7.04 8.25
C GLY A 100 33.51 6.37 8.52
N LEU A 101 33.87 5.41 7.66
CA LEU A 101 35.11 4.65 7.79
C LEU A 101 36.33 5.58 7.63
N ASP A 102 37.12 5.73 8.69
CA ASP A 102 38.34 6.50 8.72
C ASP A 102 39.56 5.57 8.73
N MET A 103 40.29 5.54 7.61
CA MET A 103 41.51 4.76 7.44
C MET A 103 42.71 5.65 7.12
N PRO A 104 43.89 5.40 7.73
CA PRO A 104 45.09 6.14 7.41
C PRO A 104 45.40 6.09 5.90
N LEU A 105 45.64 7.27 5.31
CA LEU A 105 45.98 7.48 3.89
C LEU A 105 44.82 7.34 2.89
N PHE A 106 43.59 7.15 3.36
CA PHE A 106 42.38 7.17 2.53
C PHE A 106 41.45 8.32 2.95
N PRO A 107 40.66 8.89 2.04
CA PRO A 107 39.56 9.76 2.45
C PRO A 107 38.59 9.00 3.36
N THR A 108 38.09 9.66 4.39
CA THR A 108 37.02 9.12 5.24
C THR A 108 35.81 8.77 4.36
N GLY A 109 35.29 7.55 4.53
CA GLY A 109 34.08 7.09 3.86
C GLY A 109 32.86 7.93 4.24
N ILE A 110 31.84 7.91 3.40
CA ILE A 110 30.55 8.53 3.75
C ILE A 110 29.89 7.63 4.79
N SER A 111 29.39 8.22 5.87
CA SER A 111 28.73 7.43 6.91
C SER A 111 27.51 6.68 6.38
N SER A 112 27.26 5.45 6.85
CA SER A 112 26.19 4.59 6.30
C SER A 112 24.80 5.22 6.36
N LEU A 113 24.46 5.98 7.42
CA LEU A 113 23.19 6.71 7.49
C LEU A 113 23.07 7.81 6.41
N VAL A 114 24.18 8.46 6.06
CA VAL A 114 24.23 9.51 5.04
C VAL A 114 24.23 8.86 3.66
N TRP A 115 25.01 7.80 3.48
CA TRP A 115 25.07 7.01 2.26
C TRP A 115 23.70 6.46 1.85
N ALA A 116 22.90 6.02 2.82
CA ALA A 116 21.52 5.57 2.63
C ALA A 116 20.62 6.67 2.02
N GLN A 117 20.94 7.95 2.20
CA GLN A 117 20.13 9.09 1.75
C GLN A 117 20.83 9.96 0.70
N SER A 118 22.02 9.57 0.27
CA SER A 118 22.84 10.29 -0.68
C SER A 118 22.15 10.55 -2.03
N SER A 119 22.67 11.55 -2.74
CA SER A 119 22.21 11.90 -4.09
C SER A 119 22.25 10.70 -5.04
N ASP A 120 21.24 10.57 -5.88
CA ASP A 120 21.18 9.61 -6.99
C ASP A 120 21.64 10.22 -8.33
N ASP A 121 22.26 11.40 -8.31
CA ASP A 121 22.87 12.03 -9.48
C ASP A 121 24.18 11.32 -9.87
N PRO A 122 24.25 10.66 -11.05
CA PRO A 122 25.45 9.93 -11.48
C PRO A 122 26.71 10.79 -11.63
N GLU A 123 26.56 12.12 -11.76
CA GLU A 123 27.69 13.05 -11.85
C GLU A 123 28.17 13.55 -10.49
N GLY A 124 27.42 13.24 -9.41
CA GLY A 124 27.71 13.68 -8.05
C GLY A 124 28.80 12.88 -7.35
N TYR A 125 29.61 13.55 -6.51
CA TYR A 125 30.64 12.88 -5.70
C TYR A 125 30.07 11.89 -4.67
N THR A 126 28.84 12.12 -4.23
CA THR A 126 28.12 11.26 -3.28
C THR A 126 27.14 10.30 -3.97
N TYR A 127 27.27 10.07 -5.29
CA TYR A 127 26.33 9.26 -6.05
C TYR A 127 26.06 7.88 -5.44
N ASN A 128 24.80 7.62 -5.09
CA ASN A 128 24.29 6.31 -4.73
C ASN A 128 23.02 5.99 -5.53
N GLY A 129 23.15 5.17 -6.56
CA GLY A 129 22.02 4.73 -7.40
C GLY A 129 20.98 3.84 -6.70
N PHE A 130 21.17 3.53 -5.42
CA PHE A 130 20.26 2.74 -4.58
C PHE A 130 19.94 3.41 -3.24
N SER A 131 20.16 4.72 -3.12
CA SER A 131 19.75 5.47 -1.94
C SER A 131 18.22 5.51 -1.79
N TRP A 132 17.76 6.03 -0.65
CA TRP A 132 16.35 6.33 -0.39
C TRP A 132 15.71 7.13 -1.53
N ILE A 133 16.41 8.14 -2.04
CA ILE A 133 15.94 8.98 -3.15
C ILE A 133 15.76 8.15 -4.43
N ALA A 134 16.74 7.30 -4.75
CA ALA A 134 16.66 6.41 -5.91
C ALA A 134 15.50 5.41 -5.78
N ALA A 135 15.31 4.83 -4.59
CA ALA A 135 14.23 3.91 -4.29
C ALA A 135 12.84 4.57 -4.40
N ARG A 136 12.68 5.81 -3.92
CA ARG A 136 11.44 6.58 -4.08
C ARG A 136 11.13 6.88 -5.55
N LYS A 137 12.15 7.22 -6.33
CA LYS A 137 11.99 7.46 -7.78
C LYS A 137 11.57 6.21 -8.54
N SER A 138 12.20 5.06 -8.28
CA SER A 138 11.77 3.80 -8.91
C SER A 138 10.37 3.40 -8.45
N TYR A 139 10.02 3.59 -7.18
CA TYR A 139 8.69 3.33 -6.66
C TYR A 139 7.62 4.17 -7.37
N TYR A 140 7.83 5.47 -7.49
CA TYR A 140 6.95 6.36 -8.23
C TYR A 140 6.78 5.91 -9.69
N ARG A 141 7.89 5.62 -10.40
CA ARG A 141 7.81 5.12 -11.78
C ARG A 141 7.03 3.81 -11.88
N ALA A 142 7.22 2.90 -10.92
CA ALA A 142 6.53 1.63 -10.87
C ALA A 142 5.01 1.80 -10.68
N LEU A 143 4.58 2.74 -9.83
CA LEU A 143 3.17 3.08 -9.63
C LEU A 143 2.53 3.65 -10.89
N ILE A 144 3.20 4.62 -11.55
CA ILE A 144 2.68 5.29 -12.74
C ILE A 144 2.62 4.32 -13.94
N THR A 145 3.69 3.56 -14.17
CA THR A 145 3.85 2.78 -15.42
C THR A 145 3.40 1.33 -15.30
N GLY A 146 3.37 0.76 -14.09
CA GLY A 146 3.19 -0.68 -13.88
C GLY A 146 4.41 -1.51 -14.32
N SER A 147 5.56 -0.89 -14.60
CA SER A 147 6.80 -1.54 -15.03
C SER A 147 7.32 -2.53 -13.99
N GLU A 148 7.40 -3.81 -14.37
CA GLU A 148 8.01 -4.83 -13.50
C GLU A 148 9.48 -4.52 -13.19
N THR A 149 10.19 -3.90 -14.12
CA THR A 149 11.59 -3.49 -13.92
C THR A 149 11.69 -2.43 -12.83
N ASP A 150 10.81 -1.43 -12.83
CA ASP A 150 10.81 -0.40 -11.78
C ASP A 150 10.38 -0.95 -10.43
N TRP A 151 9.44 -1.90 -10.40
CA TRP A 151 9.11 -2.65 -9.17
C TRP A 151 10.30 -3.43 -8.65
N ALA A 152 10.97 -4.21 -9.49
CA ALA A 152 12.17 -4.96 -9.11
C ALA A 152 13.29 -4.04 -8.59
N LEU A 153 13.54 -2.91 -9.27
CA LEU A 153 14.51 -1.90 -8.83
C LEU A 153 14.12 -1.27 -7.49
N THR A 154 12.82 -1.02 -7.24
CA THR A 154 12.33 -0.52 -5.96
C THR A 154 12.68 -1.48 -4.83
N PHE A 155 12.30 -2.75 -4.96
CA PHE A 155 12.53 -3.76 -3.91
C PHE A 155 14.01 -4.05 -3.71
N GLN A 156 14.81 -4.10 -4.77
CA GLN A 156 16.26 -4.28 -4.66
C GLN A 156 16.92 -3.08 -3.96
N ALA A 157 16.55 -1.84 -4.32
CA ALA A 157 17.10 -0.64 -3.67
C ALA A 157 16.76 -0.61 -2.18
N VAL A 158 15.52 -0.91 -1.81
CA VAL A 158 15.12 -1.00 -0.40
C VAL A 158 15.87 -2.13 0.32
N GLY A 159 16.10 -3.28 -0.34
CA GLY A 159 16.94 -4.36 0.22
C GLY A 159 18.37 -3.93 0.54
N ARG A 160 18.96 -3.05 -0.28
CA ARG A 160 20.28 -2.45 -0.01
C ARG A 160 20.25 -1.47 1.16
N LEU A 161 19.17 -0.72 1.34
CA LEU A 161 19.01 0.13 2.51
C LEU A 161 18.86 -0.71 3.79
N MET A 162 18.15 -1.83 3.73
CA MET A 162 18.05 -2.77 4.84
C MET A 162 19.42 -3.38 5.20
N HIS A 163 20.28 -3.62 4.21
CA HIS A 163 21.66 -4.04 4.44
C HIS A 163 22.42 -3.02 5.30
N LEU A 164 22.39 -1.74 4.93
CA LEU A 164 23.06 -0.67 5.71
C LEU A 164 22.52 -0.54 7.15
N VAL A 165 21.23 -0.81 7.36
CA VAL A 165 20.64 -0.87 8.71
C VAL A 165 21.21 -2.07 9.47
N SER A 166 21.28 -3.25 8.85
CA SER A 166 21.82 -4.44 9.51
C SER A 166 23.31 -4.35 9.83
N ASP A 167 24.09 -3.57 9.07
CA ASP A 167 25.49 -3.29 9.41
C ASP A 167 25.65 -2.50 10.71
N ALA A 168 24.65 -1.70 11.10
CA ALA A 168 24.65 -1.06 12.41
C ALA A 168 24.56 -2.07 13.58
N ALA A 169 24.25 -3.33 13.30
CA ALA A 169 24.30 -4.45 14.25
C ALA A 169 25.63 -5.23 14.20
N VAL A 170 26.63 -4.76 13.46
CA VAL A 170 28.00 -5.29 13.47
C VAL A 170 28.88 -4.37 14.30
N PRO A 171 29.44 -4.83 15.44
CA PRO A 171 30.27 -3.99 16.29
C PRO A 171 31.42 -3.31 15.57
N ALA A 172 32.04 -3.99 14.60
CA ALA A 172 33.13 -3.42 13.81
C ALA A 172 32.71 -2.22 12.95
N HIS A 173 31.50 -2.26 12.37
CA HIS A 173 30.98 -1.21 11.49
C HIS A 173 30.63 0.08 12.23
N VAL A 174 30.33 -0.04 13.52
CA VAL A 174 29.97 1.11 14.36
C VAL A 174 31.11 1.61 15.23
N ARG A 175 32.27 0.95 15.18
CA ARG A 175 33.47 1.28 15.96
C ARG A 175 34.68 1.57 15.08
N ASN A 176 34.47 1.93 13.81
CA ASN A 176 35.54 2.24 12.86
C ASN A 176 36.66 1.19 12.83
N ASP A 177 36.28 -0.09 12.80
CA ASP A 177 37.18 -1.24 12.95
C ASP A 177 37.26 -2.05 11.64
N PRO A 178 38.07 -1.62 10.66
CA PRO A 178 38.10 -2.25 9.34
C PRO A 178 38.79 -3.62 9.37
N HIS A 179 38.15 -4.62 8.77
CA HIS A 179 38.70 -5.97 8.61
C HIS A 179 38.79 -6.40 7.12
N PRO A 180 39.77 -5.90 6.34
CA PRO A 180 39.88 -6.21 4.90
C PRO A 180 40.07 -7.70 4.55
N SER A 181 40.44 -8.53 5.53
CA SER A 181 40.58 -9.98 5.39
C SER A 181 39.38 -10.77 5.91
N GLY A 182 38.29 -10.10 6.28
CA GLY A 182 37.08 -10.67 6.87
C GLY A 182 36.99 -10.41 8.37
N ASP A 183 35.82 -9.96 8.83
CA ASP A 183 35.49 -9.76 10.24
C ASP A 183 35.15 -11.11 10.92
N PRO A 184 35.70 -11.40 12.12
CA PRO A 184 35.47 -12.69 12.76
C PRO A 184 34.03 -12.93 13.27
N TYR A 185 33.30 -11.88 13.67
CA TYR A 185 31.90 -12.01 14.08
C TYR A 185 31.01 -12.31 12.87
N GLU A 186 31.25 -11.63 11.75
CA GLU A 186 30.61 -11.90 10.48
C GLU A 186 30.90 -13.31 9.96
N ALA A 187 32.15 -13.75 10.03
CA ALA A 187 32.53 -15.13 9.69
C ALA A 187 31.82 -16.16 10.60
N TRP A 188 31.70 -15.87 11.90
CA TRP A 188 30.99 -16.74 12.84
C TRP A 188 29.49 -16.80 12.54
N THR A 189 28.85 -15.66 12.31
CA THR A 189 27.42 -15.60 11.99
C THR A 189 27.14 -16.28 10.65
N ALA A 190 27.96 -16.09 9.62
CA ALA A 190 27.87 -16.82 8.36
C ALA A 190 27.88 -18.35 8.57
N ALA A 191 28.83 -18.85 9.36
CA ALA A 191 28.97 -20.27 9.65
C ALA A 191 27.78 -20.86 10.43
N ASN A 192 27.06 -20.04 11.20
CA ASN A 192 25.93 -20.45 12.06
C ASN A 192 24.56 -19.93 11.57
N GLY A 193 24.52 -19.21 10.45
CA GLY A 193 23.38 -18.44 9.97
C GLY A 193 22.55 -19.12 8.89
N LYS A 194 22.95 -20.31 8.45
CA LYS A 194 22.18 -21.14 7.51
C LYS A 194 20.86 -21.55 8.16
N MET A 195 19.76 -21.37 7.43
CA MET A 195 18.47 -21.92 7.84
C MET A 195 18.48 -23.41 7.51
N ASP A 196 18.43 -24.27 8.54
CA ASP A 196 18.14 -25.69 8.33
C ASP A 196 16.65 -25.86 7.95
N ASP A 197 16.33 -26.92 7.20
CA ASP A 197 14.96 -27.24 6.75
C ASP A 197 13.93 -27.32 7.90
N ASP A 198 14.39 -27.53 9.15
CA ASP A 198 13.60 -27.55 10.39
C ASP A 198 13.64 -26.22 11.18
N LEU A 199 13.88 -25.09 10.50
CA LEU A 199 13.41 -23.79 10.95
C LEU A 199 14.06 -23.27 12.27
N ASN A 200 15.24 -23.77 12.66
CA ASN A 200 16.01 -23.31 13.82
C ASN A 200 17.44 -22.91 13.41
N SER A 201 17.64 -21.65 13.00
CA SER A 201 18.98 -21.07 12.96
C SER A 201 19.46 -20.78 14.39
N LYS A 202 20.74 -21.00 14.70
CA LYS A 202 21.34 -20.51 15.95
C LYS A 202 21.22 -18.99 16.12
N LEU A 203 21.03 -18.24 15.03
CA LEU A 203 20.93 -16.78 15.03
C LEU A 203 19.52 -16.21 15.35
N ASN A 204 18.53 -17.06 15.67
CA ASN A 204 17.19 -16.65 16.12
C ASN A 204 16.50 -15.55 15.26
N TYR A 205 16.59 -15.62 13.92
CA TYR A 205 15.98 -14.61 13.04
C TYR A 205 14.47 -14.38 13.28
N LYS A 206 13.75 -15.41 13.74
CA LYS A 206 12.27 -15.43 13.77
C LYS A 206 11.62 -14.66 14.92
N SER A 207 12.41 -14.23 15.89
CA SER A 207 11.94 -13.47 17.04
C SER A 207 12.46 -12.04 16.92
N PRO A 208 12.00 -11.24 15.93
CA PRO A 208 12.52 -9.89 15.71
C PRO A 208 12.31 -9.04 16.96
N TYR A 209 13.25 -8.12 17.19
CA TYR A 209 13.10 -7.11 18.22
C TYR A 209 11.96 -6.16 17.82
N PRO A 210 10.96 -5.91 18.68
CA PRO A 210 9.91 -4.96 18.37
C PRO A 210 10.49 -3.54 18.43
N VAL A 211 10.51 -2.86 17.28
CA VAL A 211 10.88 -1.44 17.20
C VAL A 211 9.62 -0.60 17.36
N ASP A 212 9.64 0.32 18.33
CA ASP A 212 8.57 1.30 18.51
C ASP A 212 8.68 2.36 17.39
N THR A 213 7.61 2.52 16.61
CA THR A 213 7.55 3.46 15.50
C THR A 213 7.67 4.92 15.92
N GLY A 214 7.53 5.22 17.23
CA GLY A 214 7.88 6.51 17.81
C GLY A 214 9.35 6.91 17.60
N ILE A 215 10.24 5.98 17.24
CA ILE A 215 11.66 6.24 16.96
C ILE A 215 11.85 7.32 15.89
N PHE A 216 11.03 7.32 14.83
CA PHE A 216 11.15 8.30 13.74
C PHE A 216 10.81 9.73 14.18
N ASN A 217 9.99 9.91 15.22
CA ASN A 217 9.67 11.24 15.77
C ASN A 217 10.85 11.88 16.52
N ARG A 218 11.92 11.12 16.77
CA ARG A 218 13.13 11.56 17.48
C ARG A 218 14.33 11.72 16.55
N ALA A 219 14.15 11.57 15.24
CA ALA A 219 15.21 11.84 14.29
C ALA A 219 15.77 13.26 14.47
N VAL A 220 17.09 13.39 14.31
CA VAL A 220 17.79 14.67 14.47
C VAL A 220 17.49 15.57 13.27
N HIS A 221 16.83 16.69 13.53
CA HIS A 221 16.47 17.69 12.52
C HIS A 221 17.07 19.06 12.89
N ASP A 222 18.35 19.23 12.58
CA ASP A 222 19.05 20.50 12.59
C ASP A 222 19.61 20.84 11.20
N SER A 223 20.16 22.04 11.03
CA SER A 223 20.63 22.50 9.71
C SER A 223 21.71 21.63 9.07
N THR A 224 22.53 20.96 9.89
CA THR A 224 23.61 20.09 9.42
C THR A 224 23.06 18.71 9.09
N SER A 225 22.30 18.11 10.02
CA SER A 225 21.70 16.79 9.83
C SER A 225 20.73 16.77 8.63
N ASP A 226 19.89 17.79 8.49
CA ASP A 226 18.94 17.92 7.37
C ASP A 226 19.66 18.12 6.02
N SER A 227 20.89 18.65 6.02
CA SER A 227 21.68 18.80 4.80
C SER A 227 22.33 17.49 4.34
N LEU A 228 22.54 16.54 5.26
CA LEU A 228 23.21 15.26 5.00
C LEU A 228 22.21 14.12 4.82
N ALA A 229 21.22 14.02 5.70
CA ALA A 229 20.29 12.91 5.85
C ALA A 229 18.92 13.41 6.36
N PRO A 230 18.15 14.14 5.53
CA PRO A 230 16.91 14.81 5.95
C PRO A 230 15.76 13.88 6.32
N VAL A 231 15.76 12.63 5.84
CA VAL A 231 14.69 11.68 6.10
C VAL A 231 14.89 11.03 7.45
N SER A 232 13.82 10.93 8.24
CA SER A 232 13.85 10.45 9.62
C SER A 232 14.26 8.98 9.81
N ILE A 233 14.51 8.24 8.71
CA ILE A 233 15.11 6.90 8.77
C ILE A 233 16.50 6.91 9.43
N SER A 234 17.19 8.06 9.48
CA SER A 234 18.45 8.22 10.21
C SER A 234 18.35 7.75 11.67
N ALA A 235 17.18 7.91 12.31
CA ALA A 235 16.93 7.47 13.68
C ALA A 235 17.08 5.96 13.89
N LEU A 236 17.06 5.15 12.82
CA LEU A 236 17.33 3.72 12.90
C LEU A 236 18.81 3.42 13.15
N TRP A 237 19.72 4.33 12.78
CA TRP A 237 21.15 4.24 13.07
C TRP A 237 21.50 5.00 14.34
N ASP A 238 21.12 6.28 14.39
CA ASP A 238 21.65 7.24 15.35
C ASP A 238 20.67 8.41 15.57
N GLN A 239 20.45 8.73 16.84
CA GLN A 239 19.62 9.84 17.31
C GLN A 239 20.41 10.91 18.07
N ASP A 240 21.75 10.83 18.06
CA ASP A 240 22.67 11.73 18.79
C ASP A 240 22.36 11.76 20.30
N VAL A 241 21.98 10.60 20.87
CA VAL A 241 21.69 10.43 22.31
C VAL A 241 22.81 9.72 23.05
N TYR A 242 23.67 9.00 22.34
CA TYR A 242 24.83 8.33 22.92
C TYR A 242 26.01 9.30 23.10
N VAL A 243 26.34 9.58 24.37
CA VAL A 243 27.43 10.48 24.75
C VAL A 243 28.49 9.75 25.56
N PRO A 244 29.77 10.15 25.53
CA PRO A 244 30.86 9.43 26.21
C PRO A 244 30.72 9.26 27.73
N GLY A 245 29.85 10.05 28.38
CA GLY A 245 29.61 10.00 29.82
C GLY A 245 28.50 9.05 30.28
N GLY A 246 27.87 8.30 29.36
CA GLY A 246 26.84 7.31 29.70
C GLY A 246 26.47 6.38 28.54
N SER A 247 25.78 5.29 28.83
CA SER A 247 25.24 4.39 27.80
C SER A 247 23.80 4.77 27.44
N PRO A 248 23.36 4.57 26.19
CA PRO A 248 21.99 4.86 25.80
C PRO A 248 21.05 3.89 26.53
N SER A 249 20.11 4.41 27.32
CA SER A 249 19.32 3.63 28.27
C SER A 249 17.82 3.61 27.98
N ASP A 250 17.35 4.30 26.93
CA ASP A 250 15.95 4.31 26.54
C ASP A 250 15.67 3.25 25.44
N GLY A 251 14.40 2.84 25.31
CA GLY A 251 13.97 1.86 24.30
C GLY A 251 13.85 2.42 22.88
N LEU A 252 14.26 3.67 22.67
CA LEU A 252 14.17 4.42 21.41
C LEU A 252 15.58 4.91 21.05
N VAL A 253 16.54 4.00 20.99
CA VAL A 253 17.94 4.25 20.65
C VAL A 253 18.21 3.82 19.20
N GLY A 254 19.12 4.48 18.49
CA GLY A 254 19.59 3.99 17.19
C GLY A 254 20.35 2.67 17.30
N LEU A 255 20.32 1.85 16.25
CA LEU A 255 20.99 0.54 16.29
C LEU A 255 22.51 0.69 16.41
N ALA A 256 23.11 1.71 15.79
CA ALA A 256 24.54 1.93 15.88
C ALA A 256 24.96 2.39 17.28
N GLU A 257 24.19 3.30 17.89
CA GLU A 257 24.38 3.74 19.27
C GLU A 257 24.32 2.55 20.26
N TYR A 258 23.30 1.69 20.12
CA TYR A 258 23.17 0.48 20.93
C TYR A 258 24.34 -0.47 20.72
N THR A 259 24.69 -0.77 19.48
CA THR A 259 25.76 -1.72 19.16
C THR A 259 27.12 -1.20 19.63
N ASN A 260 27.42 0.09 19.42
CA ASN A 260 28.68 0.70 19.86
C ASN A 260 28.80 0.66 21.39
N ALA A 261 27.75 1.07 22.11
CA ALA A 261 27.81 1.20 23.57
C ALA A 261 27.90 -0.14 24.32
N TYR A 262 27.41 -1.24 23.75
CA TYR A 262 27.21 -2.50 24.48
C TYR A 262 28.07 -3.67 24.00
N PHE A 263 28.84 -3.51 22.92
CA PHE A 263 29.62 -4.60 22.31
C PHE A 263 31.03 -4.13 21.92
N PHE A 264 32.04 -4.94 22.22
CA PHE A 264 33.39 -4.74 21.70
C PHE A 264 33.49 -5.22 20.25
N SER A 265 34.33 -4.60 19.43
CA SER A 265 34.85 -5.15 18.17
C SER A 265 36.32 -5.56 18.34
N GLU A 266 36.88 -6.38 17.44
CA GLU A 266 38.19 -7.02 17.62
C GLU A 266 39.36 -6.02 17.83
N ASP A 267 39.59 -5.04 16.97
CA ASP A 267 40.76 -4.16 17.16
C ASP A 267 40.50 -2.98 18.10
N THR A 268 39.23 -2.71 18.43
CA THR A 268 38.84 -1.58 19.32
C THR A 268 38.43 -2.00 20.73
N ARG A 269 38.87 -3.20 21.17
CA ARG A 269 38.67 -3.72 22.54
C ARG A 269 39.25 -2.82 23.64
N THR A 270 40.14 -1.88 23.30
CA THR A 270 40.83 -1.00 24.26
C THR A 270 40.67 0.49 23.99
N HIS A 271 40.39 1.28 25.04
CA HIS A 271 40.64 2.73 25.20
C HIS A 271 40.20 3.72 24.08
N GLU A 272 39.69 3.26 22.95
CA GLU A 272 39.26 4.06 21.80
C GLU A 272 37.81 4.52 21.94
N TYR A 273 36.97 3.66 22.54
CA TYR A 273 35.56 3.95 22.81
C TYR A 273 35.28 4.00 24.32
N PRO A 274 34.35 4.85 24.76
CA PRO A 274 34.01 5.01 26.17
C PRO A 274 33.27 3.79 26.72
N HIS A 275 32.47 3.09 25.91
CA HIS A 275 31.74 1.88 26.29
C HIS A 275 31.78 0.82 25.15
N PRO A 276 31.59 -0.48 25.46
CA PRO A 276 31.72 -1.01 26.81
C PRO A 276 33.18 -0.88 27.26
N ASN A 277 33.39 -0.71 28.56
CA ASN A 277 34.68 -0.67 29.21
C ASN A 277 34.66 -1.58 30.44
N LEU A 278 35.80 -1.67 31.13
CA LEU A 278 35.95 -2.52 32.32
C LEU A 278 34.89 -2.33 33.42
N THR A 279 34.46 -1.09 33.63
CA THR A 279 33.45 -0.75 34.64
C THR A 279 32.03 -1.14 34.25
N ASP A 280 31.79 -1.40 32.96
CA ASP A 280 30.52 -1.93 32.45
C ASP A 280 30.43 -3.46 32.60
N THR A 281 31.52 -4.10 33.02
CA THR A 281 31.64 -5.56 33.15
C THR A 281 31.75 -6.04 34.59
N ASP A 282 31.53 -7.34 34.77
CA ASP A 282 31.76 -8.04 36.03
C ASP A 282 33.24 -8.19 36.41
N PHE A 283 34.20 -7.64 35.64
CA PHE A 283 35.65 -7.76 35.87
C PHE A 283 36.09 -7.57 37.35
N PRO A 284 35.62 -6.56 38.11
CA PRO A 284 36.01 -6.39 39.51
C PRO A 284 35.53 -7.53 40.43
N SER A 285 34.50 -8.26 40.00
CA SER A 285 33.82 -9.33 40.73
C SER A 285 33.94 -10.72 40.10
N THR A 286 34.62 -10.84 38.95
CA THR A 286 34.78 -12.11 38.23
C THR A 286 35.38 -13.18 39.15
N ASP A 287 34.75 -14.35 39.20
CA ASP A 287 35.26 -15.49 39.97
C ASP A 287 36.34 -16.25 39.17
N TRP A 288 37.57 -15.75 39.27
CA TRP A 288 38.74 -16.32 38.62
C TRP A 288 39.04 -17.79 38.98
N ARG A 289 38.43 -18.33 40.04
CA ARG A 289 38.68 -19.71 40.49
C ARG A 289 37.72 -20.72 39.89
N ASN A 290 36.59 -20.26 39.36
CA ASN A 290 35.54 -21.11 38.81
C ASN A 290 35.28 -20.72 37.35
N PRO A 291 36.19 -21.08 36.43
CA PRO A 291 35.97 -20.87 35.00
C PRO A 291 34.75 -21.63 34.48
N GLU A 292 34.10 -21.05 33.47
CA GLU A 292 32.97 -21.66 32.78
C GLU A 292 33.44 -22.83 31.91
N GLN A 293 32.70 -23.93 31.99
CA GLN A 293 32.89 -25.07 31.11
C GLN A 293 32.14 -24.83 29.80
N VAL A 294 32.89 -24.70 28.72
CA VAL A 294 32.35 -24.44 27.38
C VAL A 294 32.77 -25.54 26.42
N ASP A 295 31.79 -26.02 25.66
CA ASP A 295 31.97 -27.00 24.61
C ASP A 295 32.43 -26.30 23.32
N GLU A 296 33.61 -26.69 22.81
CA GLU A 296 34.14 -26.20 21.55
C GLU A 296 33.76 -27.09 20.35
N LYS A 297 34.10 -26.65 19.14
CA LYS A 297 33.73 -27.30 17.86
C LYS A 297 34.16 -28.79 17.74
N ASP A 298 35.12 -29.23 18.54
CA ASP A 298 35.65 -30.61 18.53
C ASP A 298 35.14 -31.50 19.68
N GLY A 299 34.15 -31.05 20.46
CA GLY A 299 33.62 -31.79 21.62
C GLY A 299 34.54 -31.79 22.84
N VAL A 300 35.55 -30.91 22.84
CA VAL A 300 36.47 -30.69 23.95
C VAL A 300 35.86 -29.62 24.86
N ILE A 301 35.74 -29.96 26.14
CA ILE A 301 35.30 -29.01 27.18
C ILE A 301 36.52 -28.21 27.63
N GLU A 302 36.49 -26.90 27.41
CA GLU A 302 37.47 -25.97 27.94
C GLU A 302 36.93 -25.20 29.15
N ASN A 303 37.84 -24.83 30.05
CA ASN A 303 37.57 -23.95 31.17
C ASN A 303 37.97 -22.53 30.78
N LYS A 304 37.01 -21.66 30.47
CA LYS A 304 37.26 -20.26 30.09
C LYS A 304 36.71 -19.29 31.13
N ILE A 305 37.41 -18.17 31.30
CA ILE A 305 36.91 -17.02 32.06
C ILE A 305 36.33 -16.03 31.07
N TYR A 306 35.09 -15.60 31.30
CA TYR A 306 34.45 -14.54 30.53
C TYR A 306 34.23 -13.30 31.37
N LEU A 307 34.20 -12.15 30.69
CA LEU A 307 33.59 -10.95 31.21
C LEU A 307 32.15 -10.87 30.74
N HIS A 308 31.29 -10.49 31.68
CA HIS A 308 29.88 -10.28 31.41
C HIS A 308 29.54 -8.81 31.49
N HIS A 309 28.77 -8.33 30.51
CA HIS A 309 28.18 -7.01 30.57
C HIS A 309 27.12 -6.93 31.67
N LEU A 310 27.09 -5.84 32.44
CA LEU A 310 26.24 -5.71 33.62
C LEU A 310 24.87 -5.04 33.36
N THR A 311 24.65 -4.44 32.20
CA THR A 311 23.56 -3.46 31.97
C THR A 311 22.19 -4.02 31.55
N THR A 312 21.87 -5.30 31.76
CA THR A 312 20.50 -5.81 31.52
C THR A 312 20.07 -6.86 32.55
N ASP A 313 18.77 -7.20 32.60
CA ASP A 313 18.21 -8.24 33.50
C ASP A 313 18.91 -9.61 33.40
N ARG A 314 19.69 -9.84 32.34
CA ARG A 314 20.55 -11.02 32.16
C ARG A 314 21.93 -10.61 31.65
N PRO A 315 23.00 -10.84 32.44
CA PRO A 315 24.37 -10.70 31.97
C PRO A 315 24.64 -11.57 30.74
N TYR A 316 25.58 -11.14 29.89
CA TYR A 316 26.01 -11.87 28.68
C TYR A 316 27.49 -11.63 28.44
N ARG A 317 28.15 -12.57 27.77
CA ARG A 317 29.60 -12.57 27.54
C ARG A 317 29.97 -11.47 26.55
N VAL A 318 30.97 -10.67 26.90
CA VAL A 318 31.51 -9.59 26.06
C VAL A 318 32.99 -9.73 25.76
N ALA A 319 33.72 -10.52 26.54
CA ALA A 319 35.10 -10.87 26.24
C ALA A 319 35.48 -12.19 26.93
N ALA A 320 36.37 -12.94 26.33
CA ALA A 320 36.98 -14.14 26.90
C ALA A 320 38.44 -13.85 27.29
N ALA A 321 38.87 -14.39 28.42
CA ALA A 321 40.26 -14.30 28.87
C ALA A 321 41.18 -15.02 27.87
N SER A 322 42.22 -14.32 27.42
CA SER A 322 43.24 -14.89 26.54
C SER A 322 44.32 -15.66 27.34
N TYR A 323 45.17 -16.37 26.60
CA TYR A 323 46.36 -17.01 27.15
C TYR A 323 47.29 -16.03 27.90
N TRP A 324 47.40 -14.79 27.43
CA TRP A 324 48.35 -13.80 27.95
C TRP A 324 47.82 -13.01 29.16
N LEU A 325 46.58 -13.26 29.59
CA LEU A 325 45.94 -12.52 30.68
C LEU A 325 46.82 -12.47 31.95
N TRP A 326 47.40 -13.61 32.36
CA TRP A 326 48.19 -13.70 33.58
C TRP A 326 49.53 -12.96 33.53
N ASP A 327 50.14 -12.91 32.35
CA ASP A 327 51.38 -12.16 32.11
C ASP A 327 51.13 -10.64 32.03
N CYS A 328 49.87 -10.25 31.94
CA CYS A 328 49.40 -8.88 31.73
C CYS A 328 48.81 -8.20 32.97
N LEU A 329 48.88 -8.82 34.15
CA LEU A 329 48.41 -8.20 35.40
C LEU A 329 49.51 -7.32 36.04
N PRO A 330 49.26 -6.02 36.31
CA PRO A 330 47.96 -5.34 36.25
C PRO A 330 47.50 -4.97 34.83
N PRO A 331 46.20 -5.18 34.51
CA PRO A 331 45.63 -5.31 33.16
C PRO A 331 45.67 -4.06 32.27
N GLN A 332 46.18 -2.94 32.77
CA GLN A 332 46.06 -1.65 32.08
C GLN A 332 47.02 -1.50 30.89
N THR A 333 48.12 -2.25 30.82
CA THR A 333 49.16 -2.05 29.79
C THR A 333 49.11 -3.01 28.60
N CYS A 334 48.34 -4.10 28.64
CA CYS A 334 48.24 -5.06 27.53
C CYS A 334 46.84 -5.71 27.40
N TRP A 335 45.78 -4.93 27.64
CA TRP A 335 44.39 -5.37 27.52
C TRP A 335 44.07 -6.02 26.16
N GLY A 336 44.49 -5.42 25.05
CA GLY A 336 44.26 -5.96 23.71
C GLY A 336 44.90 -7.33 23.47
N TYR A 337 45.85 -7.74 24.32
CA TYR A 337 46.42 -9.09 24.32
C TYR A 337 45.79 -10.00 25.37
N SER A 338 45.09 -9.44 26.37
CA SER A 338 44.54 -10.14 27.54
C SER A 338 43.11 -10.65 27.32
N TRP A 339 42.40 -10.08 26.36
CA TRP A 339 40.99 -10.35 26.08
C TRP A 339 40.77 -10.59 24.59
N LEU A 340 39.93 -11.57 24.27
CA LEU A 340 39.56 -11.93 22.90
C LEU A 340 38.04 -12.12 22.76
N LEU A 341 37.52 -12.06 21.53
CA LEU A 341 36.12 -12.40 21.25
C LEU A 341 36.11 -13.77 20.56
N ASP A 342 35.58 -14.78 21.26
CA ASP A 342 35.48 -16.14 20.73
C ASP A 342 34.05 -16.49 20.28
N ASP A 343 33.88 -17.71 19.77
CA ASP A 343 32.60 -18.23 19.29
C ASP A 343 31.45 -18.09 20.29
N LYS A 344 31.74 -18.10 21.60
CA LYS A 344 30.73 -17.99 22.66
C LYS A 344 30.35 -16.56 22.97
N VAL A 345 31.30 -15.63 22.84
CA VAL A 345 31.01 -14.19 22.82
C VAL A 345 30.15 -13.86 21.58
N TYR A 346 30.53 -14.36 20.40
CA TYR A 346 29.77 -14.12 19.16
C TYR A 346 28.36 -14.73 19.20
N GLU A 347 28.18 -15.87 19.88
CA GLU A 347 26.85 -16.45 20.13
C GLU A 347 25.94 -15.51 20.93
N ASP A 348 26.46 -14.90 21.99
CA ASP A 348 25.71 -13.93 22.80
C ASP A 348 25.45 -12.62 22.04
N TYR A 349 26.41 -12.18 21.22
CA TYR A 349 26.27 -11.01 20.36
C TYR A 349 25.13 -11.21 19.37
N ALA A 350 25.18 -12.31 18.61
CA ALA A 350 24.18 -12.62 17.61
C ALA A 350 22.79 -12.79 18.20
N GLY A 351 22.67 -13.41 19.39
CA GLY A 351 21.41 -13.55 20.11
C GLY A 351 20.73 -12.20 20.46
N ARG A 352 21.49 -11.10 20.45
CA ARG A 352 20.98 -9.75 20.74
C ARG A 352 20.90 -8.85 19.51
N LEU A 353 21.87 -8.97 18.59
CA LEU A 353 22.05 -8.09 17.45
C LEU A 353 21.25 -8.54 16.22
N ILE A 354 21.17 -9.84 15.93
CA ILE A 354 20.40 -10.34 14.77
C ILE A 354 18.90 -10.05 14.90
N PRO A 355 18.23 -10.32 16.04
CA PRO A 355 16.83 -9.90 16.23
C PRO A 355 16.60 -8.41 16.03
N ARG A 356 17.55 -7.56 16.43
CA ARG A 356 17.48 -6.11 16.23
C ARG A 356 17.66 -5.74 14.77
N ALA A 357 18.65 -6.30 14.08
CA ALA A 357 18.80 -6.10 12.65
C ALA A 357 17.51 -6.43 11.88
N VAL A 358 16.86 -7.57 12.19
CA VAL A 358 15.56 -7.92 11.60
C VAL A 358 14.47 -6.89 11.94
N GLY A 359 14.38 -6.49 13.22
CA GLY A 359 13.37 -5.54 13.69
C GLY A 359 13.51 -4.14 13.06
N TYR A 360 14.73 -3.61 13.01
CA TYR A 360 15.02 -2.28 12.46
C TYR A 360 14.87 -2.29 10.92
N SER A 361 15.28 -3.35 10.22
CA SER A 361 15.03 -3.48 8.78
C SER A 361 13.54 -3.64 8.45
N ALA A 362 12.75 -4.27 9.33
CA ALA A 362 11.29 -4.31 9.18
C ALA A 362 10.65 -2.93 9.42
N ALA A 363 11.16 -2.16 10.40
CA ALA A 363 10.71 -0.78 10.63
C ALA A 363 11.05 0.15 9.45
N LEU A 364 12.21 -0.02 8.81
CA LEU A 364 12.57 0.69 7.58
C LEU A 364 11.56 0.40 6.45
N LEU A 365 11.19 -0.87 6.25
CA LEU A 365 10.18 -1.27 5.25
C LEU A 365 8.82 -0.63 5.54
N ASP A 366 8.36 -0.71 6.79
CA ASP A 366 7.09 -0.10 7.20
C ASP A 366 7.10 1.41 7.01
N TYR A 367 8.24 2.07 7.25
CA TYR A 367 8.41 3.50 7.01
C TYR A 367 8.42 3.83 5.51
N PHE A 368 9.05 3.02 4.65
CA PHE A 368 9.07 3.23 3.20
C PHE A 368 7.67 3.17 2.56
N PHE A 369 6.77 2.33 3.09
CA PHE A 369 5.40 2.17 2.57
C PHE A 369 4.34 2.83 3.47
N ARG A 370 4.74 3.79 4.31
CA ARG A 370 3.85 4.38 5.33
C ARG A 370 2.78 5.30 4.78
N GLU A 371 3.03 5.95 3.65
CA GLU A 371 2.17 7.03 3.17
C GLU A 371 0.94 6.50 2.43
N THR A 372 -0.23 6.80 2.98
CA THR A 372 -1.51 6.36 2.42
C THR A 372 -2.44 7.54 2.19
N ILE A 373 -3.24 7.42 1.13
CA ILE A 373 -4.31 8.37 0.80
C ILE A 373 -5.64 7.63 0.85
N GLU A 374 -6.56 8.13 1.66
CA GLU A 374 -7.94 7.65 1.69
C GLU A 374 -8.73 8.25 0.52
N ILE A 375 -9.47 7.39 -0.19
CA ILE A 375 -10.28 7.76 -1.36
C ILE A 375 -11.75 7.44 -1.11
N THR A 376 -12.61 8.42 -1.41
CA THR A 376 -14.07 8.26 -1.46
C THR A 376 -14.64 8.89 -2.73
N ALA A 377 -15.89 8.56 -3.05
CA ALA A 377 -16.60 9.26 -4.12
C ALA A 377 -16.67 10.79 -3.88
N GLY A 378 -16.90 11.53 -4.97
CA GLY A 378 -17.03 12.99 -4.96
C GLY A 378 -18.17 13.50 -4.07
N SER A 379 -18.37 14.81 -4.00
CA SER A 379 -19.47 15.42 -3.22
C SER A 379 -20.88 14.91 -3.59
N ASP A 380 -21.03 14.40 -4.81
CA ASP A 380 -22.26 13.79 -5.32
C ASP A 380 -22.40 12.28 -5.02
N GLY A 381 -21.47 11.67 -4.29
CA GLY A 381 -21.53 10.26 -3.90
C GLY A 381 -21.31 9.26 -5.03
N ILE A 382 -20.85 9.74 -6.19
CA ILE A 382 -20.44 8.95 -7.34
C ILE A 382 -19.08 9.47 -7.84
N TYR A 383 -18.33 8.61 -8.53
CA TYR A 383 -17.07 8.96 -9.19
C TYR A 383 -17.31 9.56 -10.57
N ALA A 384 -18.29 9.02 -11.30
CA ALA A 384 -18.66 9.49 -12.63
C ALA A 384 -20.06 9.03 -13.04
N LEU A 385 -20.64 9.76 -13.99
CA LEU A 385 -21.90 9.44 -14.65
C LEU A 385 -21.67 9.38 -16.17
N TYR A 386 -22.19 8.34 -16.79
CA TYR A 386 -22.27 8.21 -18.24
C TYR A 386 -23.73 8.11 -18.69
N ASN A 387 -24.16 9.04 -19.56
CA ASN A 387 -25.51 9.09 -20.10
C ASN A 387 -25.52 8.84 -21.61
N PRO A 388 -25.84 7.62 -22.09
CA PRO A 388 -25.88 7.31 -23.53
C PRO A 388 -27.05 7.97 -24.27
N ASN A 389 -27.99 8.61 -23.56
CA ASN A 389 -29.15 9.27 -24.17
C ASN A 389 -28.91 10.76 -24.41
N ASP A 390 -27.73 11.28 -24.03
CA ASP A 390 -27.30 12.63 -24.35
C ASP A 390 -26.35 12.60 -25.56
N PRO A 391 -26.78 13.05 -26.75
CA PRO A 391 -25.95 13.02 -27.96
C PRO A 391 -24.65 13.83 -27.83
N ALA A 392 -24.59 14.81 -26.91
CA ALA A 392 -23.37 15.59 -26.66
C ALA A 392 -22.39 14.87 -25.72
N GLY A 393 -22.85 13.82 -25.01
CA GLY A 393 -22.09 13.07 -24.00
C GLY A 393 -21.93 11.58 -24.31
N ASP A 394 -22.42 11.09 -25.45
CA ASP A 394 -22.29 9.69 -25.87
C ASP A 394 -20.90 9.41 -26.45
N PHE A 395 -19.91 9.27 -25.56
CA PHE A 395 -18.55 8.84 -25.89
C PHE A 395 -18.34 7.34 -25.67
N GLY A 396 -19.40 6.57 -25.41
CA GLY A 396 -19.32 5.14 -25.09
C GLY A 396 -18.88 4.83 -23.64
N GLY A 397 -18.73 5.82 -22.77
CA GLY A 397 -18.28 5.60 -21.40
C GLY A 397 -17.97 6.86 -20.58
N PHE A 398 -17.08 6.73 -19.60
CA PHE A 398 -16.72 7.76 -18.62
C PHE A 398 -15.42 8.47 -19.01
N GLY A 399 -15.47 9.80 -19.19
CA GLY A 399 -14.30 10.62 -19.55
C GLY A 399 -13.72 11.47 -18.43
N THR A 400 -14.42 11.57 -17.30
CA THR A 400 -13.98 12.36 -16.14
C THR A 400 -14.24 11.56 -14.87
N ILE A 401 -13.32 11.62 -13.91
CA ILE A 401 -13.47 11.07 -12.57
C ILE A 401 -13.40 12.23 -11.57
N THR A 402 -14.37 12.28 -10.65
CA THR A 402 -14.35 13.18 -9.49
C THR A 402 -14.31 12.33 -8.22
N LEU A 403 -13.35 12.60 -7.35
CA LEU A 403 -13.21 11.87 -6.09
C LEU A 403 -12.81 12.82 -4.97
N LYS A 404 -12.85 12.31 -3.74
CA LYS A 404 -12.29 12.99 -2.58
C LYS A 404 -11.08 12.23 -2.06
N ALA A 405 -10.06 12.97 -1.69
CA ALA A 405 -8.82 12.44 -1.11
C ALA A 405 -8.53 13.07 0.25
N ARG A 406 -8.01 12.27 1.17
CA ARG A 406 -7.48 12.72 2.47
C ARG A 406 -6.21 11.96 2.77
N ASN A 407 -5.21 12.63 3.31
CA ASN A 407 -3.99 11.99 3.77
C ASN A 407 -4.30 11.15 5.02
N SER A 408 -4.09 9.85 4.94
CA SER A 408 -4.32 8.89 6.03
C SER A 408 -3.02 8.24 6.53
N SER A 409 -1.87 8.86 6.24
CA SER A 409 -0.55 8.36 6.65
C SER A 409 -0.47 8.19 8.16
N ALA A 410 0.19 7.12 8.60
CA ALA A 410 0.17 6.69 10.01
C ALA A 410 1.01 7.57 10.94
N TYR A 411 1.95 8.36 10.41
CA TYR A 411 2.95 9.10 11.18
C TYR A 411 2.59 10.58 11.27
N ALA A 412 2.77 11.15 12.47
CA ALA A 412 2.54 12.56 12.71
C ALA A 412 3.59 13.40 11.96
N GLY A 413 3.18 14.50 11.32
CA GLY A 413 4.10 15.38 10.59
C GLY A 413 4.30 15.05 9.11
N GLU A 414 3.77 13.92 8.62
CA GLU A 414 3.79 13.54 7.20
C GLU A 414 2.76 14.34 6.38
N VAL A 415 2.92 15.66 6.35
CA VAL A 415 2.00 16.57 5.66
C VAL A 415 2.32 16.61 4.17
N MET A 416 1.32 16.33 3.33
CA MET A 416 1.39 16.47 1.88
C MET A 416 1.07 17.92 1.48
N SER A 417 2.06 18.81 1.59
CA SER A 417 1.84 20.26 1.50
C SER A 417 1.97 20.85 0.10
N ASP A 418 2.81 20.27 -0.75
CA ASP A 418 3.01 20.74 -2.13
C ASP A 418 3.61 19.63 -3.02
N GLY A 419 2.88 19.23 -4.06
CA GLY A 419 3.28 18.15 -4.96
C GLY A 419 2.40 18.04 -6.19
N THR A 420 2.70 17.05 -7.03
CA THR A 420 1.83 16.61 -8.12
C THR A 420 0.88 15.53 -7.63
N ILE A 421 -0.31 15.49 -8.25
CA ILE A 421 -1.35 14.51 -7.95
C ILE A 421 -1.80 13.89 -9.27
N GLU A 422 -1.68 12.57 -9.36
CA GLU A 422 -2.09 11.79 -10.53
C GLU A 422 -3.11 10.72 -10.14
N LEU A 423 -4.15 10.57 -10.96
CA LEU A 423 -5.05 9.43 -10.94
C LEU A 423 -4.52 8.34 -11.86
N ILE A 424 -4.44 7.12 -11.36
CA ILE A 424 -4.22 5.91 -12.14
C ILE A 424 -5.52 5.11 -12.17
N VAL A 425 -5.98 4.75 -13.37
CA VAL A 425 -7.13 3.85 -13.55
C VAL A 425 -6.65 2.55 -14.18
N LYS A 426 -7.04 1.43 -13.58
CA LYS A 426 -6.74 0.06 -14.04
C LYS A 426 -8.05 -0.68 -14.22
N TYR A 427 -8.21 -1.37 -15.34
CA TYR A 427 -9.41 -2.16 -15.63
C TYR A 427 -9.15 -3.19 -16.71
N ARG A 428 -10.07 -4.15 -16.80
CA ARG A 428 -10.25 -5.08 -17.93
C ARG A 428 -11.53 -4.72 -18.68
N VAL A 429 -11.70 -5.26 -19.89
CA VAL A 429 -12.90 -5.04 -20.70
C VAL A 429 -13.58 -6.37 -20.98
N ALA A 430 -14.89 -6.43 -20.73
CA ALA A 430 -15.69 -7.58 -21.11
C ALA A 430 -15.75 -7.74 -22.64
N THR A 431 -15.58 -8.97 -23.13
CA THR A 431 -15.57 -9.27 -24.59
C THR A 431 -16.98 -9.41 -25.19
N SER A 432 -18.00 -9.41 -24.35
CA SER A 432 -19.42 -9.41 -24.70
C SER A 432 -20.20 -8.58 -23.67
N ASP A 433 -21.52 -8.44 -23.85
CA ASP A 433 -22.38 -7.70 -22.93
C ASP A 433 -22.19 -8.16 -21.46
N PRO A 434 -21.65 -7.31 -20.56
CA PRO A 434 -21.43 -7.66 -19.17
C PRO A 434 -22.71 -7.53 -18.32
N PHE A 435 -23.81 -7.04 -18.88
CA PHE A 435 -25.07 -6.83 -18.18
C PHE A 435 -25.97 -8.07 -18.21
N VAL A 436 -25.38 -9.25 -18.00
CA VAL A 436 -26.05 -10.56 -18.03
C VAL A 436 -25.75 -11.38 -16.76
N SER A 437 -26.69 -12.23 -16.34
CA SER A 437 -26.54 -13.10 -15.15
C SER A 437 -25.68 -14.34 -15.42
N ALA A 438 -24.51 -14.14 -16.02
CA ALA A 438 -23.60 -15.21 -16.42
C ALA A 438 -22.15 -14.76 -16.36
N TRP A 439 -21.25 -15.75 -16.41
CA TRP A 439 -19.83 -15.51 -16.63
C TRP A 439 -19.60 -14.92 -18.04
N VAL A 440 -18.70 -13.94 -18.12
CA VAL A 440 -18.33 -13.24 -19.35
C VAL A 440 -16.81 -13.21 -19.45
N PRO A 441 -16.20 -13.61 -20.59
CA PRO A 441 -14.75 -13.50 -20.75
C PRO A 441 -14.32 -12.03 -20.77
N VAL A 442 -13.15 -11.74 -20.20
CA VAL A 442 -12.56 -10.40 -20.10
C VAL A 442 -11.20 -10.35 -20.79
N SER A 443 -10.76 -9.14 -21.15
CA SER A 443 -9.43 -8.92 -21.70
C SER A 443 -8.32 -9.18 -20.66
N GLU A 444 -7.07 -9.20 -21.12
CA GLU A 444 -5.93 -8.96 -20.24
C GLU A 444 -6.02 -7.55 -19.62
N PRO A 445 -5.35 -7.30 -18.48
CA PRO A 445 -5.28 -5.96 -17.89
C PRO A 445 -4.74 -4.95 -18.91
N LEU A 446 -5.44 -3.83 -19.04
CA LEU A 446 -4.97 -2.75 -19.90
C LEU A 446 -3.83 -1.96 -19.23
N PRO A 447 -2.98 -1.28 -20.03
CA PRO A 447 -2.01 -0.35 -19.49
C PRO A 447 -2.67 0.71 -18.60
N ASN A 448 -1.95 1.16 -17.58
CA ASN A 448 -2.39 2.21 -16.67
C ASN A 448 -2.85 3.46 -17.44
N ILE A 449 -4.08 3.91 -17.21
CA ILE A 449 -4.51 5.26 -17.62
C ILE A 449 -4.02 6.22 -16.55
N VAL A 450 -3.25 7.23 -16.94
CA VAL A 450 -2.71 8.26 -16.03
C VAL A 450 -3.34 9.59 -16.37
N ALA A 451 -3.97 10.23 -15.39
CA ALA A 451 -4.58 11.55 -15.54
C ALA A 451 -4.07 12.49 -14.44
N PRO A 452 -3.47 13.65 -14.76
CA PRO A 452 -3.11 14.63 -13.75
C PRO A 452 -4.35 15.31 -13.18
N GLU A 453 -4.27 15.80 -11.95
CA GLU A 453 -5.32 16.62 -11.35
C GLU A 453 -5.55 17.90 -12.18
N ARG A 454 -6.83 18.17 -12.48
CA ARG A 454 -7.26 19.18 -13.44
C ARG A 454 -7.18 20.61 -12.92
N ASN A 455 -7.51 20.83 -11.65
CA ASN A 455 -7.72 22.16 -11.07
C ASN A 455 -6.47 22.77 -10.44
N GLY A 456 -5.32 22.08 -10.50
CA GLY A 456 -4.07 22.53 -9.90
C GLY A 456 -4.03 22.36 -8.39
N VAL A 457 -4.77 21.39 -7.84
CA VAL A 457 -4.65 21.00 -6.42
C VAL A 457 -3.29 20.35 -6.22
N ARG A 458 -2.55 20.81 -5.21
CA ARG A 458 -1.16 20.40 -4.94
C ARG A 458 -0.93 19.88 -3.52
N SER A 459 -1.97 19.83 -2.70
CA SER A 459 -1.88 19.39 -1.30
C SER A 459 -3.02 18.46 -0.95
N ILE A 460 -2.75 17.44 -0.13
CA ILE A 460 -3.76 16.53 0.40
C ILE A 460 -3.69 16.59 1.94
N PRO A 461 -4.60 17.31 2.60
CA PRO A 461 -4.59 17.48 4.06
C PRO A 461 -5.03 16.21 4.78
N ASN A 462 -4.67 16.09 6.06
CA ASN A 462 -5.01 14.95 6.92
C ASN A 462 -6.30 15.16 7.74
N ASP A 463 -6.73 16.41 7.93
CA ASP A 463 -7.86 16.77 8.79
C ASP A 463 -9.20 16.86 8.06
N HIS A 464 -9.21 16.96 6.72
CA HIS A 464 -10.41 16.97 5.89
C HIS A 464 -10.17 16.38 4.50
N PHE A 465 -11.25 16.09 3.78
CA PHE A 465 -11.20 15.65 2.39
C PHE A 465 -11.12 16.85 1.44
N VAL A 466 -10.30 16.72 0.41
CA VAL A 466 -10.28 17.64 -0.75
C VAL A 466 -10.88 16.95 -1.96
N GLU A 467 -11.64 17.70 -2.78
CA GLU A 467 -12.20 17.18 -4.03
C GLU A 467 -11.18 17.33 -5.15
N LEU A 468 -10.96 16.24 -5.89
CA LEU A 468 -10.02 16.14 -6.99
C LEU A 468 -10.77 15.76 -8.26
N VAL A 469 -10.43 16.40 -9.38
CA VAL A 469 -11.07 16.17 -10.68
C VAL A 469 -10.01 15.77 -11.70
N PHE A 470 -10.31 14.73 -12.47
CA PHE A 470 -9.38 14.17 -13.45
C PHE A 470 -10.09 14.01 -14.80
N ASP A 471 -9.56 14.65 -15.84
CA ASP A 471 -9.99 14.41 -17.21
C ASP A 471 -9.16 13.24 -17.77
N LEU A 472 -9.81 12.15 -18.13
CA LEU A 472 -9.13 10.93 -18.56
C LEU A 472 -8.65 11.07 -20.01
N PRO A 473 -7.38 10.72 -20.32
CA PRO A 473 -6.90 10.73 -21.70
C PRO A 473 -7.53 9.61 -22.55
N GLN A 474 -8.12 8.60 -21.89
CA GLN A 474 -8.84 7.50 -22.50
C GLN A 474 -10.14 7.26 -21.73
N ILE A 475 -11.23 7.08 -22.46
CA ILE A 475 -12.56 6.80 -21.89
C ILE A 475 -12.57 5.41 -21.24
N ILE A 476 -13.10 5.33 -20.02
CA ILE A 476 -13.44 4.04 -19.40
C ILE A 476 -14.75 3.58 -20.05
N PRO A 477 -14.77 2.47 -20.82
CA PRO A 477 -15.99 2.01 -21.47
C PRO A 477 -17.00 1.52 -20.44
N LYS A 478 -18.29 1.52 -20.79
CA LYS A 478 -19.34 0.92 -19.93
C LYS A 478 -19.14 -0.59 -19.73
N GLU A 479 -18.33 -1.25 -20.56
CA GLU A 479 -17.97 -2.66 -20.45
C GLU A 479 -16.76 -2.94 -19.55
N ALA A 480 -16.25 -1.94 -18.84
CA ALA A 480 -15.15 -2.11 -17.90
C ALA A 480 -15.50 -3.06 -16.75
N THR A 481 -14.54 -3.92 -16.37
CA THR A 481 -14.58 -4.83 -15.23
C THR A 481 -13.28 -4.74 -14.45
N ASP A 482 -13.25 -5.24 -13.21
CA ASP A 482 -12.03 -5.22 -12.38
C ASP A 482 -11.47 -3.79 -12.29
N LEU A 483 -12.34 -2.83 -11.97
CA LEU A 483 -12.05 -1.39 -12.08
C LEU A 483 -11.48 -0.86 -10.76
N TYR A 484 -10.20 -0.52 -10.79
CA TYR A 484 -9.47 0.05 -9.66
C TYR A 484 -8.98 1.45 -9.98
N ILE A 485 -8.99 2.31 -8.96
CA ILE A 485 -8.39 3.65 -9.03
C ILE A 485 -7.28 3.78 -7.99
N GLN A 486 -6.23 4.50 -8.35
CA GLN A 486 -5.17 4.90 -7.42
C GLN A 486 -4.93 6.40 -7.52
N VAL A 487 -4.79 7.06 -6.39
CA VAL A 487 -4.33 8.46 -6.33
C VAL A 487 -2.89 8.44 -5.90
N ILE A 488 -1.99 8.96 -6.72
CA ILE A 488 -0.57 9.08 -6.43
C ILE A 488 -0.27 10.54 -6.13
N TYR A 489 0.44 10.80 -5.05
CA TYR A 489 1.00 12.10 -4.72
C TYR A 489 2.52 12.01 -4.77
N LYS A 490 3.16 12.99 -5.41
CA LYS A 490 4.62 13.13 -5.41
C LYS A 490 5.02 14.57 -5.07
N GLY A 491 5.80 14.76 -4.03
CA GLY A 491 6.29 16.07 -3.63
C GLY A 491 6.67 16.11 -2.16
N VAL A 492 6.41 17.25 -1.51
CA VAL A 492 6.77 17.44 -0.11
C VAL A 492 5.89 16.58 0.78
N ILE A 493 6.49 15.66 1.54
CA ILE A 493 5.86 14.88 2.60
C ILE A 493 6.76 14.92 3.83
N GLY A 494 6.33 15.62 4.88
CA GLY A 494 7.18 15.82 6.05
C GLY A 494 8.53 16.43 5.65
N ALA A 495 9.63 15.70 5.91
CA ALA A 495 10.99 16.12 5.54
C ALA A 495 11.40 15.72 4.10
N GLU A 496 10.66 14.81 3.44
CA GLU A 496 10.96 14.38 2.08
C GLU A 496 10.51 15.41 1.06
N GLN A 497 11.41 15.85 0.16
CA GLN A 497 11.07 16.79 -0.93
C GLN A 497 10.43 16.10 -2.14
N GLU A 498 10.75 14.83 -2.35
CA GLU A 498 10.28 13.99 -3.46
C GLU A 498 9.59 12.73 -2.89
N GLY A 499 8.90 12.90 -1.76
CA GLY A 499 8.12 11.85 -1.11
C GLY A 499 6.99 11.36 -2.01
N VAL A 500 6.62 10.09 -1.85
CA VAL A 500 5.61 9.43 -2.68
C VAL A 500 4.56 8.83 -1.76
N ALA A 501 3.30 9.16 -2.01
CA ALA A 501 2.16 8.58 -1.31
C ALA A 501 1.15 8.02 -2.29
N MET A 502 0.37 7.05 -1.83
CA MET A 502 -0.67 6.49 -2.66
C MET A 502 -1.93 6.11 -1.91
N GLY A 503 -3.05 6.25 -2.60
CA GLY A 503 -4.33 5.65 -2.22
C GLY A 503 -4.73 4.63 -3.25
N PHE A 504 -5.39 3.56 -2.83
CA PHE A 504 -5.97 2.56 -3.70
C PHE A 504 -7.41 2.32 -3.32
N LYS A 505 -8.26 2.23 -4.35
CA LYS A 505 -9.68 1.96 -4.18
C LYS A 505 -10.17 1.02 -5.28
N ASP A 506 -10.76 -0.06 -4.82
CA ASP A 506 -11.65 -0.91 -5.60
C ASP A 506 -13.04 -0.25 -5.63
N ILE A 507 -13.49 0.16 -6.81
CA ILE A 507 -14.76 0.89 -7.00
C ILE A 507 -15.73 0.01 -7.79
N GLY A 508 -17.03 0.30 -7.68
CA GLY A 508 -18.02 -0.45 -8.44
C GLY A 508 -17.85 -0.31 -9.96
N GLU A 509 -18.04 -1.40 -10.68
CA GLU A 509 -18.09 -1.40 -12.15
C GLU A 509 -19.20 -0.48 -12.68
N PRO A 510 -19.16 -0.12 -13.99
CA PRO A 510 -20.25 0.61 -14.64
C PRO A 510 -21.63 0.05 -14.30
N THR A 511 -22.33 0.73 -13.41
CA THR A 511 -23.56 0.22 -12.82
C THR A 511 -24.76 0.74 -13.60
N PRO A 512 -25.57 -0.11 -14.25
CA PRO A 512 -26.76 0.36 -14.95
C PRO A 512 -27.81 0.84 -13.94
N TYR A 513 -28.17 2.12 -14.07
CA TYR A 513 -29.28 2.74 -13.38
C TYR A 513 -30.42 2.98 -14.39
N ASP A 514 -31.56 2.36 -14.11
CA ASP A 514 -32.70 2.33 -15.01
C ASP A 514 -33.91 3.00 -14.40
N ILE A 515 -34.55 3.87 -15.17
CA ILE A 515 -35.89 4.37 -14.88
C ILE A 515 -36.83 3.71 -15.87
N PHE A 516 -37.86 3.02 -15.37
CA PHE A 516 -38.86 2.39 -16.22
C PHE A 516 -40.23 3.02 -15.96
N ASN A 517 -40.89 3.44 -17.04
CA ASN A 517 -42.29 3.85 -16.98
C ASN A 517 -43.20 2.63 -17.22
N ASN A 518 -43.77 2.07 -16.14
CA ASN A 518 -44.64 0.91 -16.19
C ASN A 518 -46.14 1.30 -16.25
N MET A 519 -46.46 2.53 -16.65
CA MET A 519 -47.86 3.01 -16.76
C MET A 519 -48.60 2.48 -17.99
N ASP A 520 -48.00 1.59 -18.80
CA ASP A 520 -48.77 0.77 -19.73
C ASP A 520 -49.61 -0.30 -18.98
N TRP A 521 -49.34 -0.48 -17.69
CA TRP A 521 -50.14 -1.24 -16.74
C TRP A 521 -50.53 -0.38 -15.54
N VAL A 522 -51.69 -0.69 -14.95
CA VAL A 522 -52.18 -0.09 -13.72
C VAL A 522 -52.42 -1.20 -12.69
N CYS A 523 -52.04 -0.96 -11.43
CA CYS A 523 -52.32 -1.88 -10.34
C CYS A 523 -53.69 -1.57 -9.75
N ILE A 524 -54.67 -2.46 -9.95
CA ILE A 524 -56.04 -2.29 -9.42
C ILE A 524 -56.39 -3.49 -8.55
N ASN A 525 -56.75 -3.24 -7.29
CA ASN A 525 -57.14 -4.28 -6.33
C ASN A 525 -56.15 -5.46 -6.25
N GLY A 526 -54.85 -5.17 -6.31
CA GLY A 526 -53.78 -6.17 -6.23
C GLY A 526 -53.52 -6.96 -7.53
N SER A 527 -54.16 -6.59 -8.65
CA SER A 527 -53.92 -7.20 -9.97
C SER A 527 -53.38 -6.19 -10.98
N TRP A 528 -52.43 -6.62 -11.82
CA TRP A 528 -51.96 -5.82 -12.95
C TRP A 528 -52.96 -5.88 -14.09
N ILE A 529 -53.44 -4.71 -14.53
CA ILE A 529 -54.42 -4.58 -15.59
C ILE A 529 -53.86 -3.67 -16.68
N PRO A 530 -54.05 -3.99 -17.97
CA PRO A 530 -53.65 -3.10 -19.05
C PRO A 530 -54.28 -1.72 -18.89
N ALA A 531 -53.45 -0.68 -18.88
CA ALA A 531 -53.92 0.70 -18.72
C ALA A 531 -54.86 1.08 -19.88
N GLY A 532 -55.97 1.76 -19.56
CA GLY A 532 -57.00 2.15 -20.54
C GLY A 532 -57.82 1.00 -21.14
N SER A 533 -57.65 -0.25 -20.70
CA SER A 533 -58.49 -1.36 -21.19
C SER A 533 -59.91 -1.29 -20.67
N GLN A 534 -60.86 -1.93 -21.37
CA GLN A 534 -62.26 -2.01 -20.90
C GLN A 534 -62.37 -2.64 -19.51
N THR A 535 -61.50 -3.59 -19.17
CA THR A 535 -61.43 -4.18 -17.83
C THR A 535 -61.04 -3.13 -16.79
N ALA A 536 -60.04 -2.28 -17.09
CA ALA A 536 -59.64 -1.20 -16.19
C ALA A 536 -60.75 -0.14 -16.05
N VAL A 537 -61.41 0.23 -17.17
CA VAL A 537 -62.56 1.15 -17.18
C VAL A 537 -63.68 0.61 -16.28
N ASN A 538 -64.12 -0.65 -16.46
CA ASN A 538 -65.19 -1.25 -15.67
C ASN A 538 -64.89 -1.33 -14.17
N LEU A 539 -63.62 -1.30 -13.77
CA LEU A 539 -63.20 -1.33 -12.36
C LEU A 539 -63.06 0.07 -11.76
N ALA A 540 -62.84 1.08 -12.58
CA ALA A 540 -62.72 2.48 -12.18
C ALA A 540 -64.05 3.24 -12.24
N ASP A 541 -64.94 2.84 -13.15
CA ASP A 541 -66.29 3.38 -13.39
C ASP A 541 -67.20 3.08 -12.20
N ALA A 542 -67.22 3.99 -11.24
CA ALA A 542 -67.94 3.86 -9.98
C ALA A 542 -69.43 4.19 -10.14
N ASP A 543 -69.80 5.00 -11.13
CA ASP A 543 -71.19 5.40 -11.38
C ASP A 543 -71.92 4.53 -12.44
N GLY A 544 -71.17 3.69 -13.16
CA GLY A 544 -71.66 2.72 -14.13
C GLY A 544 -72.05 3.33 -15.47
N ASN A 545 -71.54 4.51 -15.81
CA ASN A 545 -71.89 5.21 -17.04
C ASN A 545 -71.11 4.72 -18.29
N GLY A 546 -70.20 3.77 -18.10
CA GLY A 546 -69.38 3.14 -19.14
C GLY A 546 -68.14 3.95 -19.52
N ARG A 547 -67.78 4.98 -18.74
CA ARG A 547 -66.59 5.84 -18.93
C ARG A 547 -65.94 6.09 -17.57
N VAL A 548 -64.68 6.50 -17.61
CA VAL A 548 -63.95 6.94 -16.41
C VAL A 548 -64.03 8.46 -16.35
N ASP A 549 -64.62 8.98 -15.27
CA ASP A 549 -64.76 10.41 -15.04
C ASP A 549 -63.58 11.01 -14.28
N SER A 550 -63.45 12.35 -14.32
CA SER A 550 -62.34 13.08 -13.69
C SER A 550 -62.20 12.92 -12.18
N ASN A 551 -63.26 12.45 -11.50
CA ASN A 551 -63.30 12.18 -10.06
C ASN A 551 -63.11 10.69 -9.71
N GLU A 552 -62.84 9.85 -10.69
CA GLU A 552 -62.61 8.42 -10.55
C GLU A 552 -61.12 8.07 -10.65
N TRP A 553 -60.78 6.78 -10.63
CA TRP A 553 -59.39 6.35 -10.72
C TRP A 553 -58.81 6.60 -12.11
N ASP A 554 -57.69 7.31 -12.16
CA ASP A 554 -56.96 7.55 -13.41
C ASP A 554 -56.20 6.28 -13.84
N ILE A 555 -56.83 5.50 -14.71
CA ILE A 555 -56.35 4.18 -15.16
C ILE A 555 -55.67 4.21 -16.54
N PHE A 556 -55.44 5.41 -17.10
CA PHE A 556 -54.92 5.58 -18.45
C PHE A 556 -53.37 5.61 -18.45
N PRO A 557 -52.73 5.32 -19.59
CA PRO A 557 -51.28 5.38 -19.68
C PRO A 557 -50.77 6.83 -19.79
N HIS A 558 -49.75 7.17 -18.98
CA HIS A 558 -49.12 8.50 -18.96
C HIS A 558 -47.64 8.47 -19.34
N ASP A 559 -47.21 9.55 -19.98
CA ASP A 559 -45.79 9.88 -20.14
C ASP A 559 -45.25 10.46 -18.83
N LEU A 560 -44.04 10.04 -18.43
CA LEU A 560 -43.28 10.70 -17.35
C LEU A 560 -42.54 11.89 -17.94
N ASN A 561 -42.85 13.11 -17.48
CA ASN A 561 -42.20 14.32 -17.98
C ASN A 561 -41.39 15.05 -16.91
N ASN A 562 -40.29 15.67 -17.37
CA ASN A 562 -39.41 16.53 -16.58
C ASN A 562 -38.89 15.85 -15.30
N LEU A 563 -38.40 14.63 -15.45
CA LEU A 563 -37.86 13.83 -14.35
C LEU A 563 -36.39 14.16 -14.13
N GLY A 564 -36.06 14.95 -13.11
CA GLY A 564 -34.69 15.21 -12.70
C GLY A 564 -34.18 14.11 -11.77
N VAL A 565 -32.97 13.60 -12.03
CA VAL A 565 -32.29 12.61 -11.17
C VAL A 565 -31.03 13.22 -10.57
N ARG A 566 -30.82 13.00 -9.27
CA ARG A 566 -29.65 13.42 -8.52
C ARG A 566 -29.02 12.24 -7.79
N TYR A 567 -27.70 12.17 -7.79
CA TYR A 567 -26.92 11.26 -6.96
C TYR A 567 -26.41 11.95 -5.69
N PHE A 568 -26.18 11.17 -4.65
CA PHE A 568 -25.62 11.62 -3.37
C PHE A 568 -24.95 10.46 -2.62
N PRO A 569 -24.08 10.73 -1.62
CA PRO A 569 -23.47 9.69 -0.79
C PRO A 569 -24.54 8.88 -0.04
N SER A 570 -24.39 7.56 0.02
CA SER A 570 -25.44 6.67 0.56
C SER A 570 -25.83 6.94 2.03
N ASP A 571 -24.96 7.58 2.80
CA ASP A 571 -25.13 7.99 4.18
C ASP A 571 -25.63 9.44 4.38
N ALA A 572 -25.69 10.24 3.30
CA ALA A 572 -26.07 11.64 3.32
C ALA A 572 -27.14 11.97 2.26
N PRO A 573 -28.40 11.52 2.45
CA PRO A 573 -29.47 11.73 1.48
C PRO A 573 -29.80 13.21 1.25
N LEU A 574 -29.87 13.61 -0.02
CA LEU A 574 -30.21 14.98 -0.44
C LEU A 574 -31.55 15.01 -1.23
N TYR A 575 -32.38 16.03 -0.98
CA TYR A 575 -33.71 16.19 -1.59
C TYR A 575 -34.18 17.66 -1.69
N PRO A 576 -34.64 18.22 -2.85
CA PRO A 576 -34.10 18.17 -4.23
C PRO A 576 -33.75 19.61 -4.79
N PRO A 577 -32.50 19.94 -5.20
CA PRO A 577 -32.21 20.55 -6.54
C PRO A 577 -30.74 20.30 -7.03
N PRO A 578 -30.22 20.93 -8.11
CA PRO A 578 -30.49 20.57 -9.51
C PRO A 578 -30.01 19.15 -9.87
N ALA A 579 -30.62 18.59 -10.91
CA ALA A 579 -30.40 17.21 -11.34
C ALA A 579 -29.05 17.04 -12.08
N HIS A 580 -28.41 15.89 -11.89
CA HIS A 580 -27.28 15.44 -12.73
C HIS A 580 -27.71 15.20 -14.18
N PHE A 581 -28.92 14.66 -14.37
CA PHE A 581 -29.54 14.56 -15.68
C PHE A 581 -31.07 14.65 -15.56
N SER A 582 -31.72 15.03 -16.66
CA SER A 582 -33.18 15.10 -16.72
C SER A 582 -33.72 14.28 -17.87
N VAL A 583 -34.78 13.53 -17.60
CA VAL A 583 -35.57 12.83 -18.62
C VAL A 583 -36.72 13.75 -19.02
N VAL A 584 -36.66 14.28 -20.25
CA VAL A 584 -37.67 15.22 -20.77
C VAL A 584 -39.04 14.55 -20.85
N THR A 585 -39.12 13.41 -21.52
CA THR A 585 -40.33 12.60 -21.68
C THR A 585 -39.93 11.12 -21.77
N LEU A 586 -40.56 10.27 -20.97
CA LEU A 586 -40.43 8.82 -21.04
C LEU A 586 -41.81 8.19 -21.13
N GLY A 587 -42.14 7.65 -22.32
CA GLY A 587 -43.46 7.08 -22.56
C GLY A 587 -43.71 5.72 -21.89
N PRO A 588 -44.98 5.30 -21.78
CA PRO A 588 -45.36 4.01 -21.18
C PRO A 588 -44.64 2.81 -21.81
N GLY A 589 -44.21 1.86 -20.99
CA GLY A 589 -43.49 0.66 -21.41
C GLY A 589 -42.05 0.91 -21.87
N ARG A 590 -41.52 2.13 -21.69
CA ARG A 590 -40.14 2.52 -22.04
C ARG A 590 -39.25 2.65 -20.81
N SER A 591 -37.95 2.50 -21.03
CA SER A 591 -36.91 2.70 -20.02
C SER A 591 -35.88 3.74 -20.46
N TYR A 592 -35.27 4.40 -19.48
CA TYR A 592 -34.15 5.32 -19.64
C TYR A 592 -32.98 4.79 -18.81
N ARG A 593 -31.86 4.49 -19.46
CA ARG A 593 -30.67 3.89 -18.82
C ARG A 593 -29.50 4.85 -18.82
N VAL A 594 -28.84 4.98 -17.67
CA VAL A 594 -27.52 5.61 -17.51
C VAL A 594 -26.59 4.64 -16.77
N PHE A 595 -25.30 4.94 -16.75
CA PHE A 595 -24.30 4.15 -16.02
C PHE A 595 -23.58 5.01 -15.01
N VAL A 596 -23.30 4.45 -13.84
CA VAL A 596 -22.69 5.16 -12.72
C VAL A 596 -21.46 4.39 -12.25
N LEU A 597 -20.39 5.11 -11.93
CA LEU A 597 -19.28 4.60 -11.13
C LEU A 597 -19.46 5.11 -9.71
N GLY A 598 -19.55 4.22 -8.74
CA GLY A 598 -19.79 4.57 -7.33
C GLY A 598 -18.92 3.76 -6.38
N ASP A 599 -18.99 4.10 -5.09
CA ASP A 599 -18.49 3.22 -4.02
C ASP A 599 -19.37 1.94 -3.92
N ALA A 600 -19.20 1.13 -2.88
CA ALA A 600 -20.03 -0.08 -2.68
C ALA A 600 -21.55 0.19 -2.76
N TYR A 601 -21.97 1.40 -2.35
CA TYR A 601 -23.35 1.87 -2.47
C TYR A 601 -23.37 3.33 -2.91
N PHE A 602 -24.35 3.69 -3.74
CA PHE A 602 -24.66 5.07 -4.09
C PHE A 602 -26.13 5.38 -3.85
N GLY A 603 -26.41 6.63 -3.51
CA GLY A 603 -27.76 7.14 -3.36
C GLY A 603 -28.29 7.79 -4.63
N SER A 604 -29.59 7.63 -4.91
CA SER A 604 -30.28 8.39 -5.95
C SER A 604 -31.62 8.97 -5.48
N GLY A 605 -31.91 10.17 -5.95
CA GLY A 605 -33.10 10.95 -5.66
C GLY A 605 -33.70 11.44 -6.96
N VAL A 606 -35.02 11.47 -7.02
CA VAL A 606 -35.75 11.88 -8.22
C VAL A 606 -36.67 13.04 -7.87
N SER A 607 -36.67 14.09 -8.67
CA SER A 607 -37.54 15.26 -8.46
C SER A 607 -39.01 14.88 -8.66
N SER A 608 -39.92 15.75 -8.20
CA SER A 608 -41.32 15.66 -8.62
C SER A 608 -41.39 15.75 -10.14
N CYS A 609 -41.99 14.75 -10.78
CA CYS A 609 -42.30 14.74 -12.21
C CYS A 609 -43.79 15.01 -12.44
N SER A 610 -44.13 15.51 -13.62
CA SER A 610 -45.52 15.61 -14.06
C SER A 610 -45.82 14.44 -14.99
N ASN A 611 -46.94 13.78 -14.77
CA ASN A 611 -47.44 12.78 -15.69
C ASN A 611 -48.45 13.45 -16.62
N SER A 612 -48.37 13.19 -17.92
CA SER A 612 -49.40 13.64 -18.88
C SER A 612 -50.01 12.42 -19.55
N PRO A 613 -51.34 12.39 -19.73
CA PRO A 613 -51.95 11.32 -20.51
C PRO A 613 -51.28 11.30 -21.88
N THR A 614 -50.98 10.10 -22.36
CA THR A 614 -50.48 9.96 -23.73
C THR A 614 -51.46 10.62 -24.70
N SER A 615 -50.97 11.11 -25.85
CA SER A 615 -51.79 11.84 -26.83
C SER A 615 -53.06 11.07 -27.26
N SER A 616 -53.04 9.74 -27.17
CA SER A 616 -54.17 8.86 -27.47
C SER A 616 -55.31 8.91 -26.44
N TYR A 617 -55.12 9.48 -25.24
CA TYR A 617 -56.13 9.52 -24.17
C TYR A 617 -56.38 10.94 -23.63
N GLY A 618 -55.72 11.96 -24.20
CA GLY A 618 -55.81 13.35 -23.74
C GLY A 618 -57.19 14.02 -23.93
N CYS A 619 -58.15 13.38 -24.61
CA CYS A 619 -59.52 13.90 -24.73
C CYS A 619 -60.43 13.53 -23.54
N ILE A 620 -60.02 12.58 -22.70
CA ILE A 620 -60.79 12.05 -21.56
C ILE A 620 -60.17 12.55 -20.27
N ASP A 621 -58.85 12.61 -20.24
CA ASP A 621 -58.09 13.07 -19.10
C ASP A 621 -57.80 14.58 -19.19
N HIS A 622 -58.64 15.37 -18.52
CA HIS A 622 -58.54 16.85 -18.49
C HIS A 622 -57.87 17.36 -17.20
N GLY A 623 -57.39 16.45 -16.34
CA GLY A 623 -56.80 16.78 -15.04
C GLY A 623 -55.28 17.01 -15.11
N ARG A 624 -54.76 17.99 -14.36
CA ARG A 624 -53.34 17.96 -13.97
C ARG A 624 -53.17 16.90 -12.89
N HIS A 625 -52.60 15.76 -13.22
CA HIS A 625 -52.26 14.75 -12.22
C HIS A 625 -51.10 15.21 -11.34
N GLY A 626 -51.29 15.07 -10.03
CA GLY A 626 -50.30 15.41 -9.02
C GLY A 626 -48.98 14.67 -9.26
N GLY A 627 -47.86 15.36 -9.10
CA GLY A 627 -46.55 14.74 -9.27
C GLY A 627 -46.29 13.67 -8.24
N PHE A 628 -45.49 12.66 -8.59
CA PHE A 628 -44.96 11.75 -7.57
C PHE A 628 -44.13 12.56 -6.58
N LEU A 629 -44.37 12.36 -5.29
CA LEU A 629 -43.42 12.81 -4.28
C LEU A 629 -42.09 12.14 -4.60
N GLY A 630 -41.06 12.95 -4.81
CA GLY A 630 -39.74 12.45 -5.09
C GLY A 630 -39.31 11.51 -3.97
N THR A 631 -38.68 10.40 -4.36
CA THR A 631 -38.23 9.38 -3.41
C THR A 631 -36.73 9.21 -3.52
N VAL A 632 -36.11 8.99 -2.38
CA VAL A 632 -34.67 8.77 -2.20
C VAL A 632 -34.46 7.26 -2.02
N ARG A 633 -33.49 6.67 -2.72
CA ARG A 633 -33.14 5.23 -2.62
C ARG A 633 -31.63 5.06 -2.64
N VAL A 634 -31.15 3.99 -2.03
CA VAL A 634 -29.74 3.56 -2.07
C VAL A 634 -29.66 2.27 -2.85
N TYR A 635 -28.66 2.15 -3.71
CA TYR A 635 -28.41 0.99 -4.55
C TYR A 635 -26.99 0.47 -4.33
N PRO A 636 -26.78 -0.86 -4.32
CA PRO A 636 -25.44 -1.40 -4.42
C PRO A 636 -24.87 -1.08 -5.81
N SER A 637 -23.59 -0.74 -5.88
CA SER A 637 -22.90 -0.73 -7.17
C SER A 637 -22.72 -2.16 -7.69
N LEU A 638 -22.63 -2.29 -9.01
CA LEU A 638 -22.31 -3.54 -9.66
C LEU A 638 -20.92 -4.00 -9.18
N LYS A 639 -20.82 -5.30 -8.86
CA LYS A 639 -19.55 -5.98 -8.57
C LYS A 639 -19.36 -7.12 -9.57
N ARG A 640 -18.48 -6.93 -10.56
CA ARG A 640 -18.07 -7.91 -11.57
C ARG A 640 -16.55 -7.89 -11.68
N GLN A 641 -15.91 -8.52 -10.70
CA GLN A 641 -14.45 -8.54 -10.57
C GLN A 641 -13.94 -9.89 -10.10
N THR A 642 -12.62 -10.03 -10.14
CA THR A 642 -11.86 -11.11 -9.54
C THR A 642 -11.38 -10.70 -8.15
N ASP A 643 -11.82 -11.42 -7.12
CA ASP A 643 -11.41 -11.21 -5.74
C ASP A 643 -10.32 -12.20 -5.33
N TRP A 644 -9.44 -11.76 -4.43
CA TRP A 644 -8.42 -12.61 -3.81
C TRP A 644 -8.85 -13.11 -2.44
N TYR A 645 -8.71 -14.41 -2.25
CA TYR A 645 -8.95 -15.10 -0.99
C TYR A 645 -7.67 -15.70 -0.44
N TYR A 646 -7.53 -15.67 0.89
CA TYR A 646 -6.29 -15.99 1.57
C TYR A 646 -6.41 -17.18 2.50
N LYS A 647 -7.63 -17.60 2.83
CA LYS A 647 -7.87 -18.69 3.75
C LYS A 647 -8.26 -19.97 3.01
N PRO A 648 -7.82 -21.15 3.48
CA PRO A 648 -8.19 -22.43 2.87
C PRO A 648 -9.71 -22.61 2.72
N GLU A 649 -10.50 -22.20 3.71
CA GLU A 649 -11.96 -22.31 3.71
C GLU A 649 -12.66 -21.43 2.67
N GLU A 650 -12.02 -20.36 2.20
CA GLU A 650 -12.55 -19.47 1.16
C GLU A 650 -12.23 -20.00 -0.25
N CYS A 651 -11.08 -20.65 -0.41
CA CYS A 651 -10.61 -21.23 -1.68
C CYS A 651 -11.17 -22.64 -1.97
N ALA A 652 -11.37 -23.45 -0.92
CA ALA A 652 -11.79 -24.84 -1.04
C ALA A 652 -13.12 -25.05 -1.79
N PRO A 653 -14.17 -24.19 -1.65
CA PRO A 653 -15.41 -24.31 -2.43
C PRO A 653 -15.20 -24.25 -3.95
N TYR A 654 -14.11 -23.63 -4.39
CA TYR A 654 -13.72 -23.47 -5.79
C TYR A 654 -12.67 -24.51 -6.23
N GLY A 655 -12.24 -25.41 -5.33
CA GLY A 655 -11.19 -26.39 -5.60
C GLY A 655 -9.78 -25.78 -5.72
N LEU A 656 -9.56 -24.61 -5.12
CA LEU A 656 -8.31 -23.86 -5.18
C LEU A 656 -7.57 -23.91 -3.83
N SER A 657 -6.25 -23.66 -3.86
CA SER A 657 -5.41 -23.49 -2.67
C SER A 657 -5.13 -22.01 -2.42
N PRO A 658 -5.08 -21.55 -1.15
CA PRO A 658 -4.78 -20.16 -0.86
C PRO A 658 -3.29 -19.80 -1.10
N PRO A 659 -3.00 -18.54 -1.48
CA PRO A 659 -3.97 -17.53 -1.92
C PRO A 659 -4.58 -17.91 -3.28
N CYS A 660 -5.86 -17.63 -3.49
CA CYS A 660 -6.56 -17.95 -4.73
C CYS A 660 -7.36 -16.76 -5.26
N GLU A 661 -7.47 -16.69 -6.58
CA GLU A 661 -8.34 -15.76 -7.30
C GLU A 661 -9.69 -16.41 -7.60
N VAL A 662 -10.78 -15.67 -7.37
CA VAL A 662 -12.14 -16.12 -7.65
C VAL A 662 -12.89 -15.02 -8.38
N SER A 663 -13.37 -15.32 -9.58
CA SER A 663 -14.18 -14.40 -10.37
C SER A 663 -15.63 -14.39 -9.91
N TRP A 664 -16.16 -13.21 -9.64
CA TRP A 664 -17.55 -12.97 -9.29
C TRP A 664 -18.33 -12.49 -10.52
N TRP A 665 -19.53 -13.05 -10.72
CA TRP A 665 -20.50 -12.50 -11.67
C TRP A 665 -21.83 -12.19 -10.99
N PRO A 666 -22.39 -10.99 -11.25
CA PRO A 666 -23.65 -10.54 -10.67
C PRO A 666 -24.86 -11.25 -11.26
N MET A 667 -25.97 -11.24 -10.51
CA MET A 667 -27.29 -11.63 -10.99
C MET A 667 -28.11 -10.37 -11.30
N PHE A 668 -28.43 -10.17 -12.58
CA PHE A 668 -29.30 -9.10 -13.03
C PHE A 668 -30.77 -9.50 -12.94
N LEU A 669 -31.61 -8.49 -12.76
CA LEU A 669 -33.05 -8.61 -12.77
C LEU A 669 -33.57 -8.69 -14.21
N THR A 670 -34.52 -9.59 -14.43
CA THR A 670 -35.38 -9.58 -15.60
C THR A 670 -36.63 -8.78 -15.27
N PHE A 671 -36.92 -7.73 -16.05
CA PHE A 671 -38.14 -6.95 -15.91
C PHE A 671 -38.80 -6.76 -17.27
N ARG A 672 -40.10 -7.06 -17.36
CA ARG A 672 -40.88 -6.96 -18.60
C ARG A 672 -40.24 -7.72 -19.78
N GLY A 673 -39.73 -8.94 -19.51
CA GLY A 673 -39.09 -9.81 -20.50
C GLY A 673 -37.75 -9.30 -21.03
N LYS A 674 -37.16 -8.29 -20.40
CA LYS A 674 -35.82 -7.76 -20.71
C LYS A 674 -34.89 -8.01 -19.54
N ASP A 675 -33.71 -8.52 -19.83
CA ASP A 675 -32.66 -8.77 -18.84
C ASP A 675 -31.74 -7.56 -18.66
N GLY A 676 -30.86 -7.65 -17.67
CA GLY A 676 -29.76 -6.70 -17.48
C GLY A 676 -30.12 -5.47 -16.66
N PHE A 677 -31.17 -5.52 -15.84
CA PHE A 677 -31.48 -4.47 -14.87
C PHE A 677 -30.74 -4.70 -13.56
N TRP A 678 -30.18 -3.64 -12.97
CA TRP A 678 -29.51 -3.68 -11.67
C TRP A 678 -30.16 -2.69 -10.70
N ALA A 679 -29.90 -1.39 -10.88
CA ALA A 679 -30.52 -0.33 -10.09
C ALA A 679 -31.79 0.18 -10.79
N LEU A 680 -32.89 -0.58 -10.69
CA LEU A 680 -34.15 -0.30 -11.37
C LEU A 680 -35.12 0.54 -10.50
N ARG A 681 -35.68 1.58 -11.10
CA ARG A 681 -36.76 2.41 -10.54
C ARG A 681 -38.00 2.37 -11.44
N ASN A 682 -39.04 1.72 -10.96
CA ASN A 682 -40.32 1.59 -11.66
C ASN A 682 -41.30 2.69 -11.23
N HIS A 683 -41.96 3.33 -12.19
CA HIS A 683 -43.09 4.24 -11.95
C HIS A 683 -44.37 3.60 -12.48
N TYR A 684 -45.43 3.61 -11.68
CA TYR A 684 -46.72 3.00 -11.99
C TYR A 684 -47.82 3.65 -11.14
N GLN A 685 -49.08 3.45 -11.54
CA GLN A 685 -50.25 3.89 -10.80
C GLN A 685 -50.86 2.75 -9.97
N ILE A 686 -51.51 3.08 -8.85
CA ILE A 686 -52.04 2.10 -7.91
C ILE A 686 -53.39 2.53 -7.32
N PHE A 687 -54.39 1.64 -7.39
CA PHE A 687 -55.75 1.90 -6.94
C PHE A 687 -56.42 0.68 -6.29
N PRO A 688 -57.23 0.87 -5.23
CA PRO A 688 -57.22 2.05 -4.37
C PRO A 688 -55.83 2.23 -3.72
N PRO A 689 -55.53 3.43 -3.18
CA PRO A 689 -54.29 3.68 -2.45
C PRO A 689 -54.04 2.60 -1.39
N GLY A 690 -52.81 2.07 -1.34
CA GLY A 690 -52.44 0.98 -0.42
C GLY A 690 -52.62 -0.44 -1.00
N SER A 691 -53.11 -0.59 -2.22
CA SER A 691 -53.03 -1.87 -2.94
C SER A 691 -51.57 -2.32 -3.12
N ALA A 692 -51.36 -3.60 -3.43
CA ALA A 692 -50.03 -4.13 -3.76
C ALA A 692 -50.18 -5.20 -4.84
N CYS A 693 -49.59 -4.97 -6.02
CA CYS A 693 -49.55 -5.95 -7.09
C CYS A 693 -48.20 -6.66 -7.08
N SER A 694 -48.22 -8.00 -7.15
CA SER A 694 -46.98 -8.78 -7.28
C SER A 694 -46.35 -8.56 -8.65
N TRP A 695 -45.04 -8.30 -8.70
CA TRP A 695 -44.31 -8.22 -9.96
C TRP A 695 -44.29 -9.56 -10.71
N ASP A 696 -44.46 -10.68 -10.02
CA ASP A 696 -44.48 -12.03 -10.61
C ASP A 696 -45.72 -12.26 -11.50
N THR A 697 -46.79 -11.50 -11.29
CA THR A 697 -48.02 -11.59 -12.10
C THR A 697 -48.07 -10.59 -13.25
N LEU A 698 -47.07 -9.71 -13.35
CA LEU A 698 -46.96 -8.73 -14.43
C LEU A 698 -46.48 -9.43 -15.71
N LEU A 699 -47.28 -9.34 -16.78
CA LEU A 699 -46.90 -9.96 -18.04
C LEU A 699 -45.67 -9.27 -18.67
N PRO A 700 -44.75 -10.05 -19.27
CA PRO A 700 -43.52 -9.51 -19.84
C PRO A 700 -43.81 -8.65 -21.08
N THR A 701 -44.76 -9.08 -21.91
CA THR A 701 -45.12 -8.39 -23.14
C THR A 701 -45.86 -7.08 -22.87
N PRO A 702 -45.64 -6.03 -23.69
CA PRO A 702 -46.53 -4.88 -23.74
C PRO A 702 -47.99 -5.33 -23.85
N PRO A 703 -48.92 -4.71 -23.10
CA PRO A 703 -50.32 -5.01 -23.28
C PRO A 703 -50.77 -4.61 -24.68
N GLN A 704 -51.81 -5.27 -25.20
CA GLN A 704 -52.48 -4.76 -26.40
C GLN A 704 -53.00 -3.35 -26.08
N PRO A 705 -52.71 -2.34 -26.92
CA PRO A 705 -53.22 -1.00 -26.68
C PRO A 705 -54.74 -1.06 -26.54
N GLY A 706 -55.29 -0.48 -25.48
CA GLY A 706 -56.73 -0.24 -25.41
C GLY A 706 -57.19 0.54 -26.64
N GLN A 707 -58.42 0.30 -27.10
CA GLN A 707 -59.01 1.19 -28.09
C GLN A 707 -59.11 2.58 -27.46
N SER A 708 -58.42 3.56 -28.04
CA SER A 708 -58.52 4.95 -27.60
C SER A 708 -59.98 5.37 -27.69
N PRO A 709 -60.61 5.82 -26.59
CA PRO A 709 -61.97 6.33 -26.67
C PRO A 709 -62.03 7.70 -27.38
N CYS A 710 -60.87 8.25 -27.76
CA CYS A 710 -60.71 9.47 -28.56
C CYS A 710 -60.73 9.21 -30.08
N THR A 711 -60.74 7.96 -30.57
CA THR A 711 -60.90 7.71 -32.01
C THR A 711 -62.33 8.00 -32.44
N GLY A 712 -62.56 9.22 -32.97
CA GLY A 712 -63.85 9.67 -33.50
C GLY A 712 -64.36 11.01 -32.99
N GLN A 713 -63.60 11.71 -32.15
CA GLN A 713 -63.86 13.11 -31.74
C GLN A 713 -62.99 14.11 -32.49
#